data_AF-A0A7V3JPW4-F1
#
_entry.id   AF-A0A7V3JPW4-F1
#
_cell.length_a   1.000
_cell.length_b   1.000
_cell.length_c   1.000
_cell.angle_alpha   90.00
_cell.angle_beta   90.00
_cell.angle_gamma   90.00
#
_symmetry.space_group_name_H-M   'P 1'
#
loop_
_entity.id
_entity.type
_entity.pdbx_description
1 polymer ?
#
loop_
_entity_poly.entity_id
_entity_poly.type
_entity_poly.pdbx_seq_one_letter_code
_entity_poly.pdbx_strand_id
1 'polypeptide(L)'
;MHRTLHASQVLAMLVSLLWLHQAPGAEFAKSVPRPGNRLMYLDAPCDPYYVGLETARFVAPQWVGEPGVDAVVVLSIDDLRDPALFEKYLRPIFQRLEELTGRTPISMMANTVNPNDPRLPAWFKQGVNLGAHTKTHPCPCLQGKQFEKAKASFDACVDELSTWLPEGHPVAFRLPCCDSMNSASPRFFSEIFNKTTPRGRYLQVDSSVFVLLTADDPALPRELLVDTDGRPRLGKYCPVNKQWINYVQNYPYPYVIDRLCWELPVTVPGDWQGINLHKPCNPQTVRDMQAAIDAVVIKQGVYTLCFHPYDWLKAEQVVEIINHAAARHGSKVQFLQFHDVLERIIRHALGGQPLRGPDGQDNGVRVLDLDGDGFMDVVIGNPQIRQTRRWSKENRQWVTSQFPVEIVTRDAQAGHRETGVRFGILRSGGMASLLVRNEHSAGVWHFDGAGWQADPQGLAGLEADGPIWTSRHGRDQGVRLADLDGDGICELLVANPRQQAVFTWSESQHAWRRLPWALPPGTRIVDSQGRDAGARLVDLDGDGRLDFVFSDSRRCAVHRFVSLEKGWSPPTLAKEQGQAGALFPFVRADGTNNGAWFQRGHVWLQNEDTGGVELPSQAASRSYAELLGLPSSCRR
;
A
#
# COMPACT_ATOMS: atom_id res chain seq x y z
N MET A 1 -62.97 -3.22 52.42
CA MET A 1 -63.61 -2.10 51.70
C MET A 1 -62.68 -0.91 51.75
N HIS A 2 -61.93 -0.61 50.69
CA HIS A 2 -61.38 0.74 50.47
C HIS A 2 -61.05 0.92 48.99
N ARG A 3 -61.45 2.09 48.48
CA ARG A 3 -61.52 2.50 47.09
C ARG A 3 -60.22 3.17 46.63
N THR A 4 -59.83 2.83 45.40
CA THR A 4 -59.17 3.63 44.34
C THR A 4 -58.16 4.72 44.70
N LEU A 5 -56.95 4.61 44.14
CA LEU A 5 -56.14 5.72 43.65
C LEU A 5 -55.35 5.31 42.39
N HIS A 6 -55.08 6.32 41.56
CA HIS A 6 -54.76 6.28 40.14
C HIS A 6 -53.30 5.91 39.78
N ALA A 7 -53.19 5.29 38.61
CA ALA A 7 -52.17 5.45 37.57
C ALA A 7 -50.96 6.36 37.88
N SER A 8 -49.81 5.74 38.19
CA SER A 8 -48.47 6.09 37.68
C SER A 8 -47.39 5.36 38.48
N GLN A 9 -47.27 4.03 38.35
CA GLN A 9 -46.12 3.26 38.87
C GLN A 9 -46.23 1.76 38.53
N VAL A 10 -46.25 1.38 37.24
CA VAL A 10 -45.96 -0.02 36.81
C VAL A 10 -45.11 -0.09 35.54
N LEU A 11 -44.54 1.02 35.05
CA LEU A 11 -43.67 1.01 33.87
C LEU A 11 -42.21 1.28 34.24
N ALA A 12 -41.63 0.40 35.04
CA ALA A 12 -40.22 0.47 35.41
C ALA A 12 -39.62 -0.92 35.69
N MET A 13 -39.90 -1.92 34.84
CA MET A 13 -39.17 -3.20 34.86
C MET A 13 -39.41 -4.08 33.62
N LEU A 14 -39.50 -3.51 32.42
CA LEU A 14 -39.64 -4.30 31.18
C LEU A 14 -39.19 -3.54 29.90
N VAL A 15 -38.11 -2.76 29.98
CA VAL A 15 -37.41 -2.18 28.80
C VAL A 15 -35.89 -2.29 28.98
N SER A 16 -35.41 -3.48 29.37
CA SER A 16 -33.97 -3.75 29.58
C SER A 16 -33.39 -4.73 28.57
N LEU A 17 -34.11 -5.08 27.50
CA LEU A 17 -33.69 -6.06 26.51
C LEU A 17 -34.31 -5.71 25.14
N LEU A 18 -33.85 -4.62 24.53
CA LEU A 18 -34.01 -4.32 23.08
C LEU A 18 -33.28 -3.02 22.74
N TRP A 19 -31.98 -2.96 23.00
CA TRP A 19 -31.06 -2.12 22.24
C TRP A 19 -29.91 -3.04 21.82
N LEU A 20 -30.17 -3.80 20.76
CA LEU A 20 -29.10 -4.34 19.94
C LEU A 20 -28.19 -3.16 19.58
N HIS A 21 -26.90 -3.35 19.83
CA HIS A 21 -25.84 -2.47 19.35
C HIS A 21 -25.94 -2.38 17.81
N GLN A 22 -26.68 -1.41 17.31
CA GLN A 22 -26.32 -0.77 16.05
C GLN A 22 -25.10 0.09 16.40
N ALA A 23 -23.92 -0.38 16.03
CA ALA A 23 -22.79 0.51 15.89
C ALA A 23 -23.25 1.63 14.94
N PRO A 24 -23.21 2.91 15.32
CA PRO A 24 -23.37 3.96 14.35
C PRO A 24 -22.15 3.86 13.44
N GLY A 25 -22.35 3.34 12.24
CA GLY A 25 -21.40 3.56 11.16
C GLY A 25 -21.30 5.06 10.99
N ALA A 26 -20.14 5.62 11.29
CA ALA A 26 -19.79 6.91 10.73
C ALA A 26 -19.87 6.71 9.21
N GLU A 27 -20.86 7.33 8.57
CA GLU A 27 -20.80 7.61 7.14
C GLU A 27 -19.59 8.54 6.96
N PHE A 28 -18.41 7.95 6.82
CA PHE A 28 -17.31 8.65 6.19
C PHE A 28 -17.83 9.06 4.82
N ALA A 29 -17.80 10.35 4.52
CA ALA A 29 -18.12 10.84 3.19
C ALA A 29 -17.39 9.97 2.17
N LYS A 30 -18.14 9.36 1.24
CA LYS A 30 -17.54 8.60 0.15
C LYS A 30 -16.48 9.48 -0.49
N SER A 31 -15.23 9.00 -0.53
CA SER A 31 -14.14 9.71 -1.19
C SER A 31 -14.58 10.06 -2.61
N VAL A 32 -14.67 11.36 -2.92
CA VAL A 32 -14.98 11.80 -4.28
C VAL A 32 -13.79 11.37 -5.17
N PRO A 33 -14.01 10.61 -6.26
CA PRO A 33 -12.94 10.24 -7.17
C PRO A 33 -12.19 11.49 -7.64
N ARG A 34 -10.86 11.48 -7.55
CA ARG A 34 -10.01 12.60 -7.99
C ARG A 34 -9.21 12.18 -9.21
N PRO A 35 -9.82 12.21 -10.41
CA PRO A 35 -9.17 11.73 -11.62
C PRO A 35 -7.84 12.45 -11.92
N GLY A 36 -7.71 13.73 -11.54
CA GLY A 36 -6.46 14.51 -11.65
C GLY A 36 -5.35 14.04 -10.70
N ASN A 37 -5.70 13.51 -9.53
CA ASN A 37 -4.73 13.09 -8.49
C ASN A 37 -4.38 11.61 -8.52
N ARG A 38 -4.91 10.84 -9.48
CA ARG A 38 -4.72 9.38 -9.53
C ARG A 38 -3.25 8.93 -9.66
N LEU A 39 -2.33 9.83 -10.02
CA LEU A 39 -0.90 9.55 -10.19
C LEU A 39 -0.02 10.07 -9.03
N MET A 40 -0.58 10.77 -8.05
CA MET A 40 0.19 11.40 -6.96
C MET A 40 1.03 10.41 -6.14
N TYR A 41 0.58 9.15 -6.02
CA TYR A 41 1.27 8.14 -5.21
C TYR A 41 2.68 7.81 -5.71
N LEU A 42 3.01 8.12 -6.98
CA LEU A 42 4.34 7.86 -7.57
C LEU A 42 5.44 8.74 -6.95
N ASP A 43 5.07 9.92 -6.45
CA ASP A 43 5.97 10.91 -5.86
C ASP A 43 5.66 11.21 -4.38
N ALA A 44 4.66 10.50 -3.84
CA ALA A 44 4.30 10.58 -2.44
C ALA A 44 5.40 9.94 -1.57
N PRO A 45 5.63 10.45 -0.35
CA PRO A 45 6.35 9.71 0.68
C PRO A 45 5.72 8.33 0.88
N CYS A 46 6.52 7.34 1.30
CA CYS A 46 6.05 5.96 1.44
C CYS A 46 4.73 5.87 2.22
N ASP A 47 3.69 5.39 1.54
CA ASP A 47 2.39 5.08 2.10
C ASP A 47 1.98 3.70 1.60
N PRO A 48 1.91 2.68 2.46
CA PRO A 48 1.50 1.34 2.04
C PRO A 48 -0.02 1.18 1.95
N TYR A 49 -0.82 2.24 2.20
CA TYR A 49 -2.28 2.19 2.31
C TYR A 49 -3.03 3.06 1.29
N TYR A 50 -2.35 3.59 0.26
CA TYR A 50 -2.95 4.52 -0.72
C TYR A 50 -4.00 3.88 -1.64
N VAL A 51 -4.02 2.56 -1.75
CA VAL A 51 -4.89 1.85 -2.71
C VAL A 51 -6.31 1.64 -2.18
N GLY A 52 -7.29 1.68 -3.09
CA GLY A 52 -8.71 1.46 -2.78
C GLY A 52 -9.58 1.34 -4.03
N LEU A 53 -10.89 1.56 -3.89
CA LEU A 53 -11.85 1.45 -5.02
C LEU A 53 -11.52 2.37 -6.20
N GLU A 54 -10.96 3.54 -5.92
CA GLU A 54 -10.62 4.56 -6.94
C GLU A 54 -9.27 4.31 -7.61
N THR A 55 -8.51 3.32 -7.15
CA THR A 55 -7.22 2.97 -7.73
C THR A 55 -7.44 2.04 -8.92
N ALA A 56 -6.77 2.33 -10.04
CA ALA A 56 -6.77 1.47 -11.21
C ALA A 56 -6.34 0.04 -10.86
N ARG A 57 -6.96 -0.97 -11.47
CA ARG A 57 -6.79 -2.37 -11.07
C ARG A 57 -5.56 -2.98 -11.71
N PHE A 58 -4.85 -3.83 -10.97
CA PHE A 58 -3.78 -4.67 -11.52
C PHE A 58 -4.20 -6.15 -11.53
N VAL A 59 -5.12 -6.48 -12.43
CA VAL A 59 -5.82 -7.77 -12.45
C VAL A 59 -4.91 -8.92 -12.86
N ALA A 60 -5.19 -10.14 -12.40
CA ALA A 60 -4.41 -11.34 -12.72
C ALA A 60 -4.14 -11.54 -14.22
N PRO A 61 -5.10 -11.29 -15.14
CA PRO A 61 -4.85 -11.35 -16.58
C PRO A 61 -3.69 -10.49 -17.10
N GLN A 62 -3.33 -9.41 -16.40
CA GLN A 62 -2.23 -8.52 -16.79
C GLN A 62 -0.85 -9.15 -16.60
N TRP A 63 -0.71 -10.06 -15.64
CA TRP A 63 0.60 -10.51 -15.20
C TRP A 63 0.75 -12.03 -15.10
N VAL A 64 -0.34 -12.82 -15.03
CA VAL A 64 -0.23 -14.28 -14.93
C VAL A 64 0.39 -14.90 -16.20
N GLY A 65 0.06 -14.35 -17.37
CA GLY A 65 0.56 -14.82 -18.67
C GLY A 65 -0.14 -16.06 -19.24
N GLU A 66 -1.20 -16.55 -18.59
CA GLU A 66 -1.96 -17.72 -19.04
C GLU A 66 -3.40 -17.32 -19.45
N PRO A 67 -3.82 -17.59 -20.70
CA PRO A 67 -5.18 -17.32 -21.15
C PRO A 67 -6.23 -18.06 -20.30
N GLY A 68 -7.31 -17.37 -19.95
CA GLY A 68 -8.42 -17.94 -19.18
C GLY A 68 -8.22 -17.96 -17.67
N VAL A 69 -7.03 -17.63 -17.16
CA VAL A 69 -6.83 -17.40 -15.72
C VAL A 69 -7.33 -16.00 -15.37
N ASP A 70 -8.26 -15.93 -14.44
CA ASP A 70 -8.86 -14.70 -13.94
C ASP A 70 -8.37 -14.35 -12.53
N ALA A 71 -7.98 -15.33 -11.70
CA ALA A 71 -7.49 -15.05 -10.36
C ALA A 71 -6.42 -16.04 -9.89
N VAL A 72 -5.68 -15.65 -8.86
CA VAL A 72 -4.64 -16.47 -8.24
C VAL A 72 -4.95 -16.70 -6.76
N VAL A 73 -4.72 -17.92 -6.30
CA VAL A 73 -4.74 -18.29 -4.88
C VAL A 73 -3.30 -18.55 -4.42
N VAL A 74 -2.87 -17.80 -3.42
CA VAL A 74 -1.59 -17.96 -2.73
C VAL A 74 -1.86 -18.51 -1.34
N LEU A 75 -1.27 -19.67 -1.02
CA LEU A 75 -1.30 -20.25 0.31
C LEU A 75 0.03 -19.98 1.00
N SER A 76 -0.01 -19.15 2.03
CA SER A 76 1.17 -18.74 2.80
C SER A 76 1.06 -19.07 4.28
N ILE A 77 2.04 -19.79 4.80
CA ILE A 77 2.08 -20.26 6.19
C ILE A 77 3.23 -19.61 6.95
N ASP A 78 2.94 -19.11 8.14
CA ASP A 78 3.87 -18.34 8.95
C ASP A 78 4.53 -19.16 10.06
N ASP A 79 5.58 -18.60 10.65
CA ASP A 79 6.30 -19.13 11.81
C ASP A 79 7.21 -20.35 11.59
N LEU A 80 7.77 -20.54 10.39
CA LEU A 80 8.63 -21.69 10.12
C LEU A 80 9.92 -21.64 10.97
N ARG A 81 9.92 -22.53 11.99
CA ARG A 81 11.03 -22.84 12.91
C ARG A 81 11.28 -24.34 13.07
N ASP A 82 10.21 -25.13 13.06
CA ASP A 82 10.24 -26.59 13.15
C ASP A 82 9.73 -27.19 11.83
N PRO A 83 10.63 -27.58 10.92
CA PRO A 83 10.23 -28.15 9.66
C PRO A 83 9.49 -29.51 9.79
N ALA A 84 9.62 -30.25 10.90
CA ALA A 84 8.88 -31.51 11.11
C ALA A 84 7.41 -31.25 11.46
N LEU A 85 7.14 -30.24 12.29
CA LEU A 85 5.78 -29.78 12.59
C LEU A 85 5.07 -29.34 11.31
N PHE A 86 5.76 -28.55 10.48
CA PHE A 86 5.24 -28.08 9.19
C PHE A 86 4.93 -29.24 8.25
N GLU A 87 5.85 -30.20 8.10
CA GLU A 87 5.63 -31.37 7.24
C GLU A 87 4.37 -32.14 7.67
N LYS A 88 4.21 -32.40 8.96
CA LYS A 88 3.04 -33.12 9.50
C LYS A 88 1.74 -32.41 9.17
N TYR A 89 1.70 -31.10 9.40
CA TYR A 89 0.49 -30.29 9.17
C TYR A 89 0.19 -30.12 7.68
N LEU A 90 1.21 -29.89 6.84
CA LEU A 90 1.04 -29.56 5.44
C LEU A 90 0.89 -30.78 4.52
N ARG A 91 1.24 -31.99 4.95
CA ARG A 91 1.22 -33.17 4.08
C ARG A 91 -0.12 -33.40 3.35
N PRO A 92 -1.29 -33.29 3.99
CA PRO A 92 -2.57 -33.40 3.27
C PRO A 92 -2.78 -32.28 2.25
N ILE A 93 -2.33 -31.07 2.57
CA ILE A 93 -2.41 -29.90 1.68
C ILE A 93 -1.52 -30.10 0.47
N PHE A 94 -0.30 -30.62 0.67
CA PHE A 94 0.65 -30.88 -0.41
C PHE A 94 0.15 -31.94 -1.37
N GLN A 95 -0.36 -33.06 -0.84
CA GLN A 95 -0.96 -34.11 -1.66
C GLN A 95 -2.08 -33.54 -2.54
N ARG A 96 -2.95 -32.70 -1.95
CA ARG A 96 -4.04 -32.12 -2.71
C ARG A 96 -3.61 -31.14 -3.80
N LEU A 97 -2.61 -30.30 -3.52
CA LEU A 97 -2.07 -29.38 -4.53
C LEU A 97 -1.35 -30.14 -5.66
N GLU A 98 -0.62 -31.20 -5.34
CA GLU A 98 0.09 -32.03 -6.30
C GLU A 98 -0.90 -32.76 -7.23
N GLU A 99 -2.01 -33.28 -6.69
CA GLU A 99 -3.11 -33.84 -7.48
C GLU A 99 -3.72 -32.83 -8.47
N LEU A 100 -3.87 -31.57 -8.06
CA LEU A 100 -4.54 -30.54 -8.86
C LEU A 100 -3.60 -29.84 -9.85
N THR A 101 -2.32 -29.70 -9.50
CA THR A 101 -1.40 -28.79 -10.21
C THR A 101 -0.09 -29.46 -10.65
N GLY A 102 0.14 -30.72 -10.26
CA GLY A 102 1.40 -31.43 -10.49
C GLY A 102 2.57 -30.94 -9.63
N ARG A 103 2.32 -30.02 -8.69
CA ARG A 103 3.31 -29.43 -7.78
C ARG A 103 2.64 -28.92 -6.49
N THR A 104 3.43 -28.33 -5.60
CA THR A 104 3.01 -27.82 -4.29
C THR A 104 3.40 -26.34 -4.15
N PRO A 105 2.62 -25.41 -4.73
CA PRO A 105 2.91 -23.98 -4.67
C PRO A 105 2.48 -23.41 -3.31
N ILE A 106 3.31 -23.60 -2.29
CA ILE A 106 3.14 -23.05 -0.94
C ILE A 106 4.31 -22.11 -0.63
N SER A 107 4.01 -20.98 0.00
CA SER A 107 5.02 -20.08 0.57
C SER A 107 5.12 -20.25 2.08
N MET A 108 6.29 -20.57 2.61
CA MET A 108 6.53 -20.67 4.05
C MET A 108 7.35 -19.48 4.53
N MET A 109 6.85 -18.70 5.49
CA MET A 109 7.57 -17.58 6.08
C MET A 109 8.45 -18.08 7.22
N ALA A 110 9.78 -18.03 7.02
CA ALA A 110 10.77 -18.60 7.91
C ALA A 110 11.37 -17.58 8.89
N ASN A 111 11.48 -17.97 10.15
CA ASN A 111 12.25 -17.21 11.15
C ASN A 111 13.68 -17.73 11.27
N THR A 112 13.83 -19.03 11.52
CA THR A 112 15.12 -19.70 11.71
C THR A 112 14.94 -21.17 11.36
N VAL A 113 15.69 -21.66 10.38
CA VAL A 113 15.54 -23.02 9.84
C VAL A 113 16.91 -23.66 9.75
N ASN A 114 17.05 -24.91 10.20
CA ASN A 114 18.27 -25.66 9.99
C ASN A 114 18.44 -25.94 8.49
N PRO A 115 19.47 -25.38 7.81
CA PRO A 115 19.66 -25.57 6.37
C PRO A 115 19.96 -27.01 5.97
N ASN A 116 20.37 -27.85 6.93
CA ASN A 116 20.67 -29.26 6.72
C ASN A 116 19.48 -30.18 7.02
N ASP A 117 18.29 -29.64 7.25
CA ASP A 117 17.10 -30.47 7.47
C ASP A 117 16.79 -31.30 6.21
N PRO A 118 16.68 -32.64 6.32
CA PRO A 118 16.56 -33.53 5.17
C PRO A 118 15.25 -33.37 4.38
N ARG A 119 14.25 -32.65 4.92
CA ARG A 119 12.97 -32.42 4.22
C ARG A 119 13.06 -31.28 3.21
N LEU A 120 13.99 -30.32 3.39
CA LEU A 120 14.09 -29.12 2.55
C LEU A 120 14.31 -29.45 1.05
N PRO A 121 15.24 -30.33 0.65
CA PRO A 121 15.42 -30.65 -0.77
C PRO A 121 14.16 -31.24 -1.43
N ALA A 122 13.39 -32.04 -0.68
CA ALA A 122 12.15 -32.62 -1.17
C ALA A 122 11.06 -31.54 -1.36
N TRP A 123 10.94 -30.61 -0.41
CA TRP A 123 10.03 -29.46 -0.51
C TRP A 123 10.34 -28.59 -1.73
N PHE A 124 11.60 -28.25 -1.96
CA PHE A 124 11.99 -27.45 -3.12
C PHE A 124 11.69 -28.16 -4.44
N LYS A 125 11.95 -29.47 -4.52
CA LYS A 125 11.59 -30.27 -5.70
C LYS A 125 10.07 -30.32 -5.93
N GLN A 126 9.27 -30.26 -4.87
CA GLN A 126 7.81 -30.18 -4.95
C GLN A 126 7.32 -28.77 -5.31
N GLY A 127 8.16 -27.74 -5.34
CA GLY A 127 7.78 -26.36 -5.70
C GLY A 127 7.41 -25.46 -4.51
N VAL A 128 7.72 -25.88 -3.28
CA VAL A 128 7.59 -25.03 -2.09
C VAL A 128 8.67 -23.94 -2.09
N ASN A 129 8.30 -22.73 -1.70
CA ASN A 129 9.24 -21.61 -1.54
C ASN A 129 9.26 -21.08 -0.10
N LEU A 130 10.40 -20.53 0.31
CA LEU A 130 10.61 -19.94 1.63
C LEU A 130 10.77 -18.41 1.51
N GLY A 131 9.99 -17.69 2.29
CA GLY A 131 10.13 -16.24 2.55
C GLY A 131 10.72 -15.96 3.93
N ALA A 132 11.01 -14.69 4.22
CA ALA A 132 11.56 -14.25 5.49
C ALA A 132 10.45 -13.76 6.46
N HIS A 133 10.65 -13.95 7.77
CA HIS A 133 9.67 -13.58 8.80
C HIS A 133 10.28 -12.90 10.03
N THR A 134 11.47 -12.29 9.87
CA THR A 134 12.41 -11.89 10.94
C THR A 134 12.92 -13.06 11.78
N LYS A 135 14.13 -12.94 12.31
CA LYS A 135 14.75 -14.04 13.07
C LYS A 135 14.10 -14.27 14.43
N THR A 136 13.68 -13.19 15.10
CA THR A 136 13.22 -13.23 16.50
C THR A 136 11.72 -13.03 16.68
N HIS A 137 10.97 -12.78 15.60
CA HIS A 137 9.52 -12.55 15.63
C HIS A 137 9.05 -11.51 16.68
N PRO A 138 9.56 -10.26 16.63
CA PRO A 138 9.09 -9.19 17.52
C PRO A 138 7.68 -8.73 17.14
N CYS A 139 6.79 -8.57 18.12
CA CYS A 139 5.40 -8.13 17.90
C CYS A 139 5.00 -6.89 18.73
N PRO A 140 4.72 -5.73 18.10
CA PRO A 140 4.94 -5.43 16.68
C PRO A 140 6.44 -5.41 16.35
N CYS A 141 6.81 -5.39 15.07
CA CYS A 141 8.22 -5.47 14.67
C CYS A 141 9.04 -4.30 15.20
N LEU A 142 8.55 -3.08 14.97
CA LEU A 142 9.12 -1.86 15.54
C LEU A 142 8.51 -1.61 16.91
N GLN A 143 9.30 -1.80 17.98
CA GLN A 143 8.86 -1.55 19.36
C GLN A 143 10.02 -1.30 20.33
N GLY A 144 9.69 -0.85 21.54
CA GLY A 144 10.60 -0.84 22.68
C GLY A 144 11.86 0.01 22.48
N LYS A 145 11.77 1.08 21.67
CA LYS A 145 12.85 2.02 21.32
C LYS A 145 14.10 1.34 20.74
N GLN A 146 13.92 0.23 20.03
CA GLN A 146 14.99 -0.65 19.56
C GLN A 146 14.94 -0.86 18.04
N PHE A 147 15.01 0.23 17.25
CA PHE A 147 15.03 0.16 15.78
C PHE A 147 16.13 -0.77 15.24
N GLU A 148 17.37 -0.60 15.71
CA GLU A 148 18.50 -1.41 15.27
C GLU A 148 18.33 -2.91 15.55
N LYS A 149 17.62 -3.27 16.63
CA LYS A 149 17.32 -4.67 16.93
C LYS A 149 16.30 -5.24 15.95
N ALA A 150 15.26 -4.48 15.62
CA ALA A 150 14.27 -4.88 14.63
C ALA A 150 14.94 -5.06 13.25
N LYS A 151 15.74 -4.09 12.83
CA LYS A 151 16.53 -4.15 11.59
C LYS A 151 17.50 -5.34 11.58
N ALA A 152 18.27 -5.55 12.65
CA ALA A 152 19.19 -6.68 12.73
C ALA A 152 18.47 -8.04 12.65
N SER A 153 17.26 -8.16 13.23
CA SER A 153 16.43 -9.37 13.15
C SER A 153 15.91 -9.63 11.74
N PHE A 154 15.54 -8.57 11.01
CA PHE A 154 15.19 -8.64 9.59
C PHE A 154 16.40 -9.03 8.74
N ASP A 155 17.50 -8.26 8.82
CA ASP A 155 18.71 -8.44 8.00
C ASP A 155 19.29 -9.85 8.21
N ALA A 156 19.40 -10.32 9.46
CA ALA A 156 19.93 -11.65 9.75
C ALA A 156 19.08 -12.77 9.16
N CYS A 157 17.75 -12.62 9.14
CA CYS A 157 16.85 -13.61 8.56
C CYS A 157 17.03 -13.69 7.04
N VAL A 158 17.04 -12.53 6.37
CA VAL A 158 17.23 -12.45 4.91
C VAL A 158 18.60 -12.99 4.52
N ASP A 159 19.67 -12.56 5.22
CA ASP A 159 21.03 -12.99 4.92
C ASP A 159 21.23 -14.49 5.16
N GLU A 160 20.69 -15.06 6.23
CA GLU A 160 20.80 -16.49 6.53
C GLU A 160 20.12 -17.34 5.46
N LEU A 161 18.86 -17.05 5.13
CA LEU A 161 18.12 -17.75 4.08
C LEU A 161 18.85 -17.68 2.73
N SER A 162 19.43 -16.52 2.40
CA SER A 162 20.16 -16.30 1.15
C SER A 162 21.44 -17.14 1.03
N THR A 163 21.93 -17.78 2.09
CA THR A 163 23.15 -18.61 2.03
C THR A 163 22.94 -20.02 1.52
N TRP A 164 21.70 -20.53 1.53
CA TRP A 164 21.43 -21.94 1.25
C TRP A 164 20.15 -22.19 0.44
N LEU A 165 19.29 -21.19 0.24
CA LEU A 165 18.14 -21.35 -0.66
C LEU A 165 18.61 -21.63 -2.11
N PRO A 166 17.95 -22.54 -2.85
CA PRO A 166 18.31 -22.87 -4.23
C PRO A 166 18.32 -21.66 -5.18
N GLU A 167 17.35 -20.75 -5.00
CA GLU A 167 17.23 -19.49 -5.75
C GLU A 167 18.30 -18.45 -5.35
N GLY A 168 19.11 -18.74 -4.33
CA GLY A 168 20.14 -17.84 -3.80
C GLY A 168 19.63 -16.66 -2.98
N HIS A 169 18.30 -16.48 -2.85
CA HIS A 169 17.66 -15.46 -2.01
C HIS A 169 16.17 -15.76 -1.77
N PRO A 170 15.62 -15.42 -0.59
CA PRO A 170 14.17 -15.33 -0.43
C PRO A 170 13.65 -14.13 -1.22
N VAL A 171 12.43 -14.22 -1.76
CA VAL A 171 11.82 -13.11 -2.53
C VAL A 171 10.78 -12.33 -1.74
N ALA A 172 10.16 -12.99 -0.75
CA ALA A 172 9.01 -12.48 -0.01
C ALA A 172 9.30 -12.30 1.48
N PHE A 173 8.58 -11.36 2.09
CA PHE A 173 8.56 -11.11 3.53
C PHE A 173 7.13 -11.12 4.06
N ARG A 174 7.01 -11.41 5.35
CA ARG A 174 5.84 -11.01 6.13
C ARG A 174 6.26 -10.50 7.50
N LEU A 175 5.65 -9.40 7.94
CA LEU A 175 5.85 -8.85 9.27
C LEU A 175 5.20 -9.75 10.33
N PRO A 176 5.93 -10.08 11.41
CA PRO A 176 5.36 -10.69 12.60
C PRO A 176 4.13 -9.94 13.10
N CYS A 177 3.08 -10.70 13.43
CA CYS A 177 1.82 -10.23 14.00
C CYS A 177 1.06 -9.17 13.17
N CYS A 178 1.33 -9.01 11.87
CA CYS A 178 0.59 -8.07 11.02
C CYS A 178 -0.92 -8.39 10.91
N ASP A 179 -1.29 -9.65 11.14
CA ASP A 179 -2.65 -10.19 11.18
C ASP A 179 -3.46 -9.78 12.43
N SER A 180 -2.78 -9.32 13.46
CA SER A 180 -3.33 -9.17 14.81
C SER A 180 -3.05 -7.80 15.44
N MET A 181 -2.10 -7.03 14.94
CA MET A 181 -1.78 -5.69 15.45
C MET A 181 -1.16 -4.80 14.37
N ASN A 182 -1.07 -3.49 14.64
CA ASN A 182 -0.46 -2.56 13.70
C ASN A 182 1.08 -2.70 13.74
N SER A 183 1.63 -3.45 12.80
CA SER A 183 3.07 -3.76 12.66
C SER A 183 3.63 -3.19 11.34
N ALA A 184 2.83 -3.17 10.27
CA ALA A 184 3.19 -2.60 8.98
C ALA A 184 3.07 -1.07 9.01
N SER A 185 4.17 -0.40 8.69
CA SER A 185 4.26 1.06 8.75
C SER A 185 5.20 1.61 7.69
N PRO A 186 5.01 2.87 7.25
CA PRO A 186 5.93 3.54 6.34
C PRO A 186 7.40 3.47 6.77
N ARG A 187 7.67 3.51 8.08
CA ARG A 187 9.04 3.44 8.61
C ARG A 187 9.68 2.09 8.35
N PHE A 188 8.94 1.01 8.54
CA PHE A 188 9.44 -0.33 8.23
C PHE A 188 9.82 -0.44 6.74
N PHE A 189 8.92 -0.02 5.85
CA PHE A 189 9.16 -0.09 4.42
C PHE A 189 10.35 0.78 3.98
N SER A 190 10.32 2.08 4.30
CA SER A 190 11.36 3.03 3.87
C SER A 190 12.74 2.74 4.47
N GLU A 191 12.81 2.32 5.74
CA GLU A 191 14.06 2.25 6.49
C GLU A 191 14.61 0.84 6.71
N ILE A 192 13.81 -0.21 6.44
CA ILE A 192 14.24 -1.61 6.56
C ILE A 192 14.04 -2.36 5.24
N PHE A 193 12.80 -2.58 4.81
CA PHE A 193 12.50 -3.45 3.65
C PHE A 193 13.11 -2.94 2.34
N ASN A 194 12.98 -1.64 2.07
CA ASN A 194 13.47 -1.00 0.85
C ASN A 194 14.99 -0.78 0.85
N LYS A 195 15.68 -1.09 1.95
CA LYS A 195 17.14 -1.05 2.02
C LYS A 195 17.74 -2.38 1.57
N THR A 196 19.06 -2.39 1.39
CA THR A 196 19.84 -3.63 1.32
C THR A 196 20.34 -3.99 2.72
N THR A 197 20.54 -5.28 2.97
CA THR A 197 21.29 -5.74 4.13
C THR A 197 22.77 -5.32 3.99
N PRO A 198 23.57 -5.35 5.07
CA PRO A 198 25.02 -5.12 4.98
C PRO A 198 25.74 -6.06 3.99
N ARG A 199 25.15 -7.22 3.68
CA ARG A 199 25.66 -8.19 2.67
C ARG A 199 25.14 -7.92 1.26
N GLY A 200 24.46 -6.80 1.03
CA GLY A 200 23.89 -6.42 -0.26
C GLY A 200 22.65 -7.22 -0.67
N ARG A 201 22.00 -7.94 0.27
CA ARG A 201 20.78 -8.70 -0.01
C ARG A 201 19.55 -7.82 0.11
N TYR A 202 18.48 -8.19 -0.58
CA TYR A 202 17.23 -7.45 -0.59
C TYR A 202 16.04 -8.33 -1.00
N LEU A 203 14.83 -7.87 -0.70
CA LEU A 203 13.56 -8.54 -1.04
C LEU A 203 12.76 -7.73 -2.07
N GLN A 204 11.77 -8.35 -2.69
CA GLN A 204 10.94 -7.72 -3.73
C GLN A 204 9.45 -7.77 -3.42
N VAL A 205 9.01 -8.73 -2.59
CA VAL A 205 7.61 -8.92 -2.21
C VAL A 205 7.45 -8.75 -0.69
N ASP A 206 6.44 -8.00 -0.27
CA ASP A 206 5.87 -8.02 1.07
C ASP A 206 4.42 -8.55 1.01
N SER A 207 3.97 -9.13 2.12
CA SER A 207 2.59 -9.59 2.29
C SER A 207 2.15 -9.34 3.74
N SER A 208 2.25 -8.07 4.15
CA SER A 208 1.98 -7.65 5.53
C SER A 208 0.79 -6.70 5.66
N VAL A 209 0.28 -6.16 4.56
CA VAL A 209 -0.96 -5.36 4.54
C VAL A 209 -2.12 -6.28 4.18
N PHE A 210 -3.26 -6.09 4.85
CA PHE A 210 -4.44 -6.90 4.56
C PHE A 210 -5.38 -6.20 3.58
N VAL A 211 -6.22 -6.96 2.90
CA VAL A 211 -7.34 -6.46 2.12
C VAL A 211 -8.66 -6.94 2.71
N LEU A 212 -9.52 -5.98 3.04
CA LEU A 212 -10.90 -6.22 3.46
C LEU A 212 -11.85 -5.97 2.27
N LEU A 213 -12.55 -7.02 1.82
CA LEU A 213 -13.63 -6.87 0.85
C LEU A 213 -14.94 -6.50 1.57
N THR A 214 -15.66 -5.54 1.01
CA THR A 214 -16.84 -4.91 1.62
C THR A 214 -17.95 -4.71 0.61
N ALA A 215 -19.19 -4.64 1.08
CA ALA A 215 -20.37 -4.43 0.24
C ALA A 215 -20.46 -3.03 -0.39
N ASP A 216 -19.46 -2.18 -0.15
CA ASP A 216 -19.29 -0.86 -0.79
C ASP A 216 -18.71 -1.00 -2.20
N ASP A 217 -18.09 -2.13 -2.53
CA ASP A 217 -17.63 -2.42 -3.89
C ASP A 217 -18.82 -2.79 -4.80
N PRO A 218 -19.17 -1.93 -5.79
CA PRO A 218 -20.32 -2.19 -6.65
C PRO A 218 -20.10 -3.37 -7.61
N ALA A 219 -18.86 -3.83 -7.79
CA ALA A 219 -18.56 -4.99 -8.62
C ALA A 219 -18.89 -6.33 -7.92
N LEU A 220 -19.12 -6.32 -6.61
CA LEU A 220 -19.28 -7.53 -5.82
C LEU A 220 -20.75 -7.78 -5.44
N PRO A 221 -21.28 -9.00 -5.67
CA PRO A 221 -22.60 -9.38 -5.18
C PRO A 221 -22.68 -9.23 -3.66
N ARG A 222 -23.72 -8.53 -3.18
CA ARG A 222 -23.86 -8.19 -1.75
C ARG A 222 -23.93 -9.42 -0.86
N GLU A 223 -24.50 -10.52 -1.33
CA GLU A 223 -24.64 -11.79 -0.61
C GLU A 223 -23.28 -12.44 -0.25
N LEU A 224 -22.22 -12.11 -0.99
CA LEU A 224 -20.86 -12.55 -0.65
C LEU A 224 -20.28 -11.76 0.52
N LEU A 225 -20.77 -10.54 0.78
CA LEU A 225 -20.13 -9.58 1.70
C LEU A 225 -21.04 -9.16 2.86
N VAL A 226 -22.29 -9.62 2.86
CA VAL A 226 -23.29 -9.37 3.89
C VAL A 226 -23.85 -10.72 4.37
N ASP A 227 -23.83 -10.94 5.68
CA ASP A 227 -24.43 -12.11 6.31
C ASP A 227 -25.97 -12.03 6.30
N THR A 228 -26.63 -13.16 6.60
CA THR A 228 -28.10 -13.25 6.59
C THR A 228 -28.80 -12.34 7.61
N ASP A 229 -28.08 -11.87 8.63
CA ASP A 229 -28.54 -10.89 9.61
C ASP A 229 -28.29 -9.43 9.20
N GLY A 230 -27.81 -9.21 7.97
CA GLY A 230 -27.55 -7.89 7.40
C GLY A 230 -26.20 -7.28 7.80
N ARG A 231 -25.35 -7.98 8.56
CA ARG A 231 -24.04 -7.47 8.98
C ARG A 231 -22.95 -7.72 7.94
N PRO A 232 -21.86 -6.93 7.92
CA PRO A 232 -20.71 -7.21 7.07
C PRO A 232 -20.11 -8.60 7.35
N ARG A 233 -20.06 -9.46 6.33
CA ARG A 233 -19.53 -10.84 6.44
C ARG A 233 -18.06 -10.84 6.87
N LEU A 234 -17.23 -10.01 6.23
CA LEU A 234 -15.78 -10.02 6.44
C LEU A 234 -15.32 -8.96 7.46
N GLY A 235 -16.04 -7.85 7.57
CA GLY A 235 -15.67 -6.74 8.48
C GLY A 235 -15.61 -7.13 9.96
N LYS A 236 -16.37 -8.16 10.37
CA LYS A 236 -16.37 -8.71 11.73
C LYS A 236 -15.04 -9.32 12.16
N TYR A 237 -14.15 -9.64 11.22
CA TYR A 237 -12.83 -10.21 11.48
C TYR A 237 -11.77 -9.16 11.81
N CYS A 238 -12.02 -7.88 11.53
CA CYS A 238 -11.14 -6.80 11.95
C CYS A 238 -11.23 -6.63 13.48
N PRO A 239 -10.14 -6.83 14.25
CA PRO A 239 -10.19 -6.78 15.71
C PRO A 239 -10.32 -5.32 16.19
N VAL A 240 -11.56 -4.84 16.30
CA VAL A 240 -11.90 -3.46 16.73
C VAL A 240 -11.33 -3.15 18.12
N ASN A 241 -11.31 -4.13 19.03
CA ASN A 241 -10.70 -3.99 20.37
C ASN A 241 -9.18 -3.76 20.33
N LYS A 242 -8.54 -4.05 19.20
CA LYS A 242 -7.12 -3.78 18.97
C LYS A 242 -6.89 -2.53 18.11
N GLN A 243 -7.95 -1.85 17.68
CA GLN A 243 -7.86 -0.70 16.75
C GLN A 243 -6.95 -1.02 15.54
N TRP A 244 -7.09 -2.24 15.02
CA TRP A 244 -6.27 -2.71 13.91
C TRP A 244 -6.71 -2.03 12.61
N ILE A 245 -5.74 -1.43 11.91
CA ILE A 245 -5.95 -0.60 10.73
C ILE A 245 -4.92 -0.89 9.62
N ASN A 246 -4.06 -1.90 9.77
CA ASN A 246 -3.14 -2.38 8.73
C ASN A 246 -3.85 -3.15 7.60
N TYR A 247 -4.88 -2.53 7.01
CA TYR A 247 -5.59 -3.07 5.87
C TYR A 247 -6.08 -1.97 4.91
N VAL A 248 -6.12 -2.29 3.63
CA VAL A 248 -6.81 -1.55 2.57
C VAL A 248 -8.18 -2.17 2.29
N GLN A 249 -9.03 -1.49 1.54
CA GLN A 249 -10.38 -1.97 1.22
C GLN A 249 -10.57 -2.19 -0.27
N ASN A 250 -11.20 -3.31 -0.63
CA ASN A 250 -11.68 -3.62 -1.99
C ASN A 250 -10.63 -3.61 -3.12
N TYR A 251 -9.35 -3.66 -2.78
CA TYR A 251 -8.23 -3.69 -3.72
C TYR A 251 -7.43 -5.01 -3.60
N PRO A 252 -7.97 -6.16 -4.06
CA PRO A 252 -7.33 -7.46 -3.93
C PRO A 252 -6.29 -7.70 -5.04
N TYR A 253 -5.42 -6.73 -5.31
CA TYR A 253 -4.43 -6.78 -6.38
C TYR A 253 -3.04 -6.55 -5.83
N PRO A 254 -1.97 -7.07 -6.48
CA PRO A 254 -0.63 -6.62 -6.19
C PRO A 254 -0.51 -5.11 -6.44
N TYR A 255 0.22 -4.40 -5.58
CA TYR A 255 0.51 -2.97 -5.77
C TYR A 255 1.92 -2.61 -5.31
N VAL A 256 2.40 -1.46 -5.75
CA VAL A 256 3.76 -1.03 -5.47
C VAL A 256 3.80 -0.10 -4.27
N ILE A 257 4.66 -0.38 -3.29
CA ILE A 257 4.98 0.48 -2.14
C ILE A 257 6.35 1.12 -2.40
N ASP A 258 6.39 2.46 -2.42
CA ASP A 258 7.62 3.28 -2.53
C ASP A 258 8.58 2.78 -3.63
N ARG A 259 8.00 2.48 -4.80
CA ARG A 259 8.68 2.08 -6.07
C ARG A 259 9.44 0.75 -6.03
N LEU A 260 9.70 0.18 -4.85
CA LEU A 260 10.68 -0.90 -4.67
C LEU A 260 10.06 -2.21 -4.20
N CYS A 261 8.85 -2.18 -3.64
CA CYS A 261 8.21 -3.32 -3.01
C CYS A 261 6.88 -3.65 -3.69
N TRP A 262 6.69 -4.90 -4.09
CA TRP A 262 5.37 -5.44 -4.40
C TRP A 262 4.68 -5.86 -3.11
N GLU A 263 3.55 -5.24 -2.78
CA GLU A 263 2.64 -5.76 -1.75
C GLU A 263 1.68 -6.76 -2.38
N LEU A 264 1.63 -7.97 -1.83
CA LEU A 264 0.57 -8.94 -2.10
C LEU A 264 -0.33 -9.03 -0.86
N PRO A 265 -1.45 -8.29 -0.82
CA PRO A 265 -2.19 -8.12 0.41
C PRO A 265 -2.84 -9.44 0.86
N VAL A 266 -2.82 -9.68 2.18
CA VAL A 266 -3.47 -10.84 2.79
C VAL A 266 -4.98 -10.63 2.81
N THR A 267 -5.76 -11.59 2.32
CA THR A 267 -7.22 -11.45 2.32
C THR A 267 -7.78 -11.69 3.71
N VAL A 268 -8.63 -10.78 4.19
CA VAL A 268 -9.37 -10.98 5.45
C VAL A 268 -10.52 -11.98 5.20
N PRO A 269 -10.67 -13.04 6.01
CA PRO A 269 -9.85 -13.38 7.18
C PRO A 269 -8.66 -14.30 6.88
N GLY A 270 -7.55 -14.07 7.60
CA GLY A 270 -6.57 -15.11 7.93
C GLY A 270 -7.00 -15.94 9.14
N ASP A 271 -6.25 -16.98 9.49
CA ASP A 271 -6.66 -17.91 10.56
C ASP A 271 -6.62 -17.27 11.97
N TRP A 272 -5.67 -16.38 12.27
CA TRP A 272 -5.61 -15.68 13.55
C TRP A 272 -6.88 -14.85 13.80
N GLN A 273 -7.35 -14.14 12.77
CA GLN A 273 -8.59 -13.36 12.83
C GLN A 273 -9.78 -14.31 13.02
N GLY A 274 -9.73 -15.47 12.36
CA GLY A 274 -10.62 -16.61 12.58
C GLY A 274 -10.73 -17.04 14.04
N ILE A 275 -9.61 -17.35 14.69
CA ILE A 275 -9.62 -17.83 16.08
C ILE A 275 -10.01 -16.73 17.06
N ASN A 276 -9.61 -15.49 16.80
CA ASN A 276 -9.90 -14.35 17.66
C ASN A 276 -11.41 -14.11 17.74
N LEU A 277 -12.10 -14.27 16.61
CA LEU A 277 -13.55 -14.12 16.52
C LEU A 277 -14.32 -15.39 16.94
N HIS A 278 -13.94 -16.55 16.40
CA HIS A 278 -14.77 -17.76 16.40
C HIS A 278 -14.19 -18.95 17.18
N LYS A 279 -13.02 -18.79 17.82
CA LYS A 279 -12.21 -19.88 18.38
C LYS A 279 -11.62 -20.81 17.30
N PRO A 280 -10.63 -21.66 17.64
CA PRO A 280 -9.94 -22.50 16.67
C PRO A 280 -10.85 -23.42 15.86
N CYS A 281 -10.45 -23.71 14.62
CA CYS A 281 -11.07 -24.68 13.71
C CYS A 281 -12.54 -24.42 13.35
N ASN A 282 -13.02 -23.18 13.44
CA ASN A 282 -14.44 -22.91 13.25
C ASN A 282 -14.87 -23.00 11.76
N PRO A 283 -15.89 -23.80 11.41
CA PRO A 283 -16.35 -23.95 10.03
C PRO A 283 -16.97 -22.68 9.43
N GLN A 284 -17.44 -21.73 10.25
CA GLN A 284 -17.91 -20.43 9.75
C GLN A 284 -16.77 -19.63 9.13
N THR A 285 -15.57 -19.67 9.72
CA THR A 285 -14.39 -19.01 9.16
C THR A 285 -14.02 -19.57 7.80
N VAL A 286 -14.12 -20.89 7.62
CA VAL A 286 -13.88 -21.55 6.32
C VAL A 286 -14.88 -21.09 5.27
N ARG A 287 -16.18 -21.01 5.61
CA ARG A 287 -17.21 -20.49 4.70
C ARG A 287 -16.98 -19.03 4.30
N ASP A 288 -16.56 -18.19 5.25
CA ASP A 288 -16.29 -16.78 4.96
C ASP A 288 -15.00 -16.61 4.12
N MET A 289 -13.99 -17.48 4.29
CA MET A 289 -12.83 -17.57 3.39
C MET A 289 -13.22 -18.01 1.97
N GLN A 290 -14.13 -18.98 1.82
CA GLN A 290 -14.66 -19.40 0.52
C GLN A 290 -15.42 -18.26 -0.20
N ALA A 291 -16.23 -17.49 0.54
CA ALA A 291 -16.90 -16.30 0.01
C ALA A 291 -15.90 -15.21 -0.42
N ALA A 292 -14.81 -15.03 0.33
CA ALA A 292 -13.74 -14.11 -0.04
C ALA A 292 -13.03 -14.54 -1.33
N ILE A 293 -12.75 -15.84 -1.52
CA ILE A 293 -12.22 -16.38 -2.79
C ILE A 293 -13.16 -16.04 -3.95
N ASP A 294 -14.46 -16.29 -3.80
CA ASP A 294 -15.44 -15.98 -4.85
C ASP A 294 -15.43 -14.51 -5.24
N ALA A 295 -15.36 -13.62 -4.24
CA ALA A 295 -15.27 -12.18 -4.48
C ALA A 295 -13.96 -11.79 -5.17
N VAL A 296 -12.82 -12.39 -4.78
CA VAL A 296 -11.53 -12.18 -5.46
C VAL A 296 -11.58 -12.64 -6.92
N VAL A 297 -12.23 -13.76 -7.23
CA VAL A 297 -12.36 -14.25 -8.61
C VAL A 297 -13.18 -13.29 -9.45
N ILE A 298 -14.28 -12.74 -8.93
CA ILE A 298 -15.07 -11.70 -9.61
C ILE A 298 -14.21 -10.46 -9.89
N LYS A 299 -13.36 -10.08 -8.93
CA LYS A 299 -12.44 -8.95 -9.05
C LYS A 299 -11.25 -9.24 -9.95
N GLN A 300 -11.03 -10.49 -10.36
CA GLN A 300 -9.86 -10.94 -11.08
C GLN A 300 -8.54 -10.67 -10.32
N GLY A 301 -8.56 -10.89 -9.00
CA GLY A 301 -7.47 -10.51 -8.08
C GLY A 301 -6.59 -11.67 -7.60
N VAL A 302 -5.94 -11.44 -6.47
CA VAL A 302 -5.15 -12.42 -5.73
C VAL A 302 -5.78 -12.67 -4.36
N TYR A 303 -6.04 -13.93 -4.04
CA TYR A 303 -6.45 -14.36 -2.71
C TYR A 303 -5.23 -14.92 -2.00
N THR A 304 -4.74 -14.21 -0.99
CA THR A 304 -3.59 -14.64 -0.19
C THR A 304 -4.07 -15.07 1.19
N LEU A 305 -3.94 -16.35 1.51
CA LEU A 305 -4.26 -16.88 2.84
C LEU A 305 -3.02 -16.84 3.72
N CYS A 306 -3.11 -16.13 4.86
CA CYS A 306 -2.17 -16.25 5.98
C CYS A 306 -2.71 -17.28 6.99
N PHE A 307 -1.92 -18.32 7.28
CA PHE A 307 -2.27 -19.36 8.24
C PHE A 307 -1.07 -19.92 9.00
N HIS A 308 -1.32 -20.72 10.04
CA HIS A 308 -0.32 -21.22 10.98
C HIS A 308 -0.51 -22.73 11.29
N PRO A 309 0.55 -23.45 11.66
CA PRO A 309 0.49 -24.89 11.95
C PRO A 309 -0.03 -25.20 13.38
N TYR A 310 -0.76 -24.28 14.02
CA TYR A 310 -1.09 -24.32 15.45
C TYR A 310 -2.53 -24.76 15.76
N ASP A 311 -3.13 -25.57 14.88
CA ASP A 311 -4.53 -26.01 14.96
C ASP A 311 -5.54 -24.85 15.04
N TRP A 312 -5.16 -23.67 14.55
CA TRP A 312 -6.05 -22.51 14.40
C TRP A 312 -7.02 -22.70 13.24
N LEU A 313 -6.49 -23.23 12.15
CA LEU A 313 -7.20 -23.78 11.00
C LEU A 313 -6.66 -25.19 10.76
N LYS A 314 -7.52 -26.20 10.58
CA LYS A 314 -7.04 -27.57 10.33
C LYS A 314 -6.51 -27.73 8.90
N ALA A 315 -5.59 -28.67 8.70
CA ALA A 315 -5.11 -29.02 7.37
C ALA A 315 -6.26 -29.41 6.42
N GLU A 316 -7.25 -30.15 6.93
CA GLU A 316 -8.44 -30.55 6.17
C GLU A 316 -9.31 -29.35 5.79
N GLN A 317 -9.34 -28.30 6.60
CA GLN A 317 -10.07 -27.06 6.29
C GLN A 317 -9.35 -26.26 5.20
N VAL A 318 -8.02 -26.25 5.18
CA VAL A 318 -7.26 -25.67 4.05
C VAL A 318 -7.51 -26.47 2.78
N VAL A 319 -7.56 -27.81 2.86
CA VAL A 319 -7.95 -28.68 1.74
C VAL A 319 -9.38 -28.38 1.26
N GLU A 320 -10.31 -28.12 2.17
CA GLU A 320 -11.68 -27.69 1.82
C GLU A 320 -11.70 -26.38 1.03
N ILE A 321 -10.87 -25.40 1.43
CA ILE A 321 -10.71 -24.12 0.73
C ILE A 321 -10.14 -24.33 -0.68
N ILE A 322 -9.10 -25.16 -0.81
CA ILE A 322 -8.51 -25.54 -2.11
C ILE A 322 -9.57 -26.18 -3.01
N ASN A 323 -10.35 -27.11 -2.46
CA ASN A 323 -11.41 -27.81 -3.17
C ASN A 323 -12.52 -26.88 -3.63
N HIS A 324 -12.92 -25.92 -2.79
CA HIS A 324 -13.90 -24.91 -3.17
C HIS A 324 -13.42 -24.10 -4.38
N ALA A 325 -12.20 -23.58 -4.33
CA ALA A 325 -11.63 -22.81 -5.43
C ALA A 325 -11.56 -23.62 -6.74
N ALA A 326 -11.04 -24.85 -6.67
CA ALA A 326 -10.89 -25.72 -7.83
C ALA A 326 -12.25 -26.18 -8.40
N ALA A 327 -13.20 -26.58 -7.55
CA ALA A 327 -14.49 -27.10 -8.01
C ALA A 327 -15.41 -26.00 -8.56
N ARG A 328 -15.38 -24.80 -7.97
CA ARG A 328 -16.27 -23.71 -8.34
C ARG A 328 -15.76 -22.89 -9.52
N HIS A 329 -14.46 -22.63 -9.57
CA HIS A 329 -13.86 -21.72 -10.55
C HIS A 329 -13.01 -22.42 -11.61
N GLY A 330 -12.62 -23.68 -11.37
CA GLY A 330 -11.90 -24.50 -12.34
C GLY A 330 -10.63 -23.81 -12.84
N SER A 331 -10.43 -23.80 -14.16
CA SER A 331 -9.26 -23.21 -14.81
C SER A 331 -9.14 -21.69 -14.69
N LYS A 332 -10.16 -20.99 -14.15
CA LYS A 332 -10.06 -19.55 -13.89
C LYS A 332 -9.14 -19.22 -12.72
N VAL A 333 -8.87 -20.18 -11.84
CA VAL A 333 -8.02 -20.01 -10.67
C VAL A 333 -6.72 -20.80 -10.84
N GLN A 334 -5.61 -20.14 -10.52
CA GLN A 334 -4.31 -20.80 -10.44
C GLN A 334 -3.73 -20.72 -9.02
N PHE A 335 -3.13 -21.82 -8.57
CA PHE A 335 -2.40 -21.85 -7.30
C PHE A 335 -0.92 -21.52 -7.55
N LEU A 336 -0.44 -20.44 -6.94
CA LEU A 336 0.93 -19.94 -7.08
C LEU A 336 1.53 -19.65 -5.71
N GLN A 337 2.86 -19.73 -5.61
CA GLN A 337 3.62 -19.23 -4.47
C GLN A 337 4.25 -17.87 -4.81
N PHE A 338 4.68 -17.07 -3.83
CA PHE A 338 5.12 -15.67 -4.03
C PHE A 338 6.20 -15.49 -5.11
N HIS A 339 7.15 -16.40 -5.22
CA HIS A 339 8.18 -16.36 -6.27
C HIS A 339 7.59 -16.56 -7.68
N ASP A 340 6.59 -17.43 -7.86
CA ASP A 340 5.91 -17.56 -9.16
C ASP A 340 5.16 -16.28 -9.52
N VAL A 341 4.49 -15.66 -8.53
CA VAL A 341 3.76 -14.41 -8.76
C VAL A 341 4.72 -13.32 -9.20
N LEU A 342 5.84 -13.16 -8.49
CA LEU A 342 6.86 -12.18 -8.83
C LEU A 342 7.46 -12.42 -10.22
N GLU A 343 7.88 -13.66 -10.52
CA GLU A 343 8.42 -14.02 -11.84
C GLU A 343 7.44 -13.70 -12.97
N ARG A 344 6.16 -14.02 -12.78
CA ARG A 344 5.10 -13.75 -13.76
C ARG A 344 4.85 -12.26 -13.95
N ILE A 345 4.79 -11.49 -12.87
CA ILE A 345 4.71 -10.02 -12.93
C ILE A 345 5.88 -9.46 -13.74
N ILE A 346 7.11 -9.85 -13.41
CA ILE A 346 8.32 -9.37 -14.10
C ILE A 346 8.25 -9.72 -15.60
N ARG A 347 7.96 -10.98 -15.91
CA ARG A 347 7.96 -11.50 -17.28
C ARG A 347 6.86 -10.91 -18.14
N HIS A 348 5.62 -10.93 -17.64
CA HIS A 348 4.44 -10.65 -18.46
C HIS A 348 4.02 -9.19 -18.38
N ALA A 349 4.08 -8.56 -17.20
CA ALA A 349 3.67 -7.15 -17.01
C ALA A 349 4.83 -6.16 -17.08
N LEU A 350 6.01 -6.48 -16.55
CA LEU A 350 7.13 -5.52 -16.49
C LEU A 350 8.19 -5.66 -17.59
N GLY A 351 7.96 -6.50 -18.60
CA GLY A 351 8.80 -6.58 -19.79
C GLY A 351 10.17 -7.19 -19.50
N GLY A 352 10.26 -8.04 -18.48
CA GLY A 352 11.50 -8.59 -17.97
C GLY A 352 12.27 -7.64 -17.05
N GLN A 353 11.72 -6.49 -16.67
CA GLN A 353 12.39 -5.49 -15.84
C GLN A 353 11.80 -5.50 -14.41
N PRO A 354 12.51 -6.02 -13.40
CA PRO A 354 12.04 -5.96 -12.01
C PRO A 354 11.96 -4.51 -11.51
N LEU A 355 11.23 -4.26 -10.43
CA LEU A 355 11.20 -2.95 -9.76
C LEU A 355 12.58 -2.56 -9.20
N ARG A 356 13.34 -3.55 -8.74
CA ARG A 356 14.67 -3.39 -8.16
C ARG A 356 15.74 -3.93 -9.10
N GLY A 357 16.80 -3.16 -9.34
CA GLY A 357 17.93 -3.63 -10.12
C GLY A 357 18.86 -4.53 -9.30
N PRO A 358 19.96 -5.05 -9.88
CA PRO A 358 20.84 -6.02 -9.22
C PRO A 358 21.47 -5.55 -7.89
N ASP A 359 21.55 -4.24 -7.68
CA ASP A 359 22.05 -3.56 -6.48
C ASP A 359 20.94 -3.28 -5.44
N GLY A 360 19.72 -3.73 -5.69
CA GLY A 360 18.55 -3.49 -4.84
C GLY A 360 18.01 -2.07 -4.91
N GLN A 361 18.51 -1.20 -5.80
CA GLN A 361 17.98 0.15 -6.00
C GLN A 361 16.85 0.17 -7.03
N ASP A 362 16.15 1.29 -7.15
CA ASP A 362 15.09 1.50 -8.15
C ASP A 362 15.61 1.17 -9.57
N ASN A 363 14.81 0.42 -10.33
CA ASN A 363 15.14 0.03 -11.69
C ASN A 363 14.39 0.87 -12.75
N GLY A 364 13.80 2.01 -12.35
CA GLY A 364 13.12 2.93 -13.27
C GLY A 364 11.83 2.38 -13.85
N VAL A 365 11.14 1.52 -13.10
CA VAL A 365 9.83 0.97 -13.46
C VAL A 365 8.76 1.71 -12.67
N ARG A 366 7.69 2.17 -13.33
CA ARG A 366 6.50 2.74 -12.69
C ARG A 366 5.27 2.01 -13.19
N VAL A 367 4.38 1.68 -12.26
CA VAL A 367 3.08 1.05 -12.53
C VAL A 367 2.03 2.11 -12.26
N LEU A 368 1.26 2.50 -13.28
CA LEU A 368 0.35 3.65 -13.26
C LEU A 368 -0.72 3.60 -14.34
N ASP A 369 -1.86 4.24 -14.14
CA ASP A 369 -2.95 4.34 -15.12
C ASP A 369 -2.73 5.50 -16.10
N LEU A 370 -2.22 5.19 -17.30
CA LEU A 370 -1.79 6.19 -18.28
C LEU A 370 -2.96 6.85 -19.00
N ASP A 371 -4.00 6.09 -19.35
CA ASP A 371 -5.11 6.55 -20.18
C ASP A 371 -6.42 6.76 -19.41
N GLY A 372 -6.45 6.45 -18.11
CA GLY A 372 -7.60 6.63 -17.23
C GLY A 372 -8.65 5.54 -17.39
N ASP A 373 -8.29 4.38 -17.92
CA ASP A 373 -9.24 3.31 -18.23
C ASP A 373 -9.57 2.40 -17.03
N GLY A 374 -8.93 2.66 -15.87
CA GLY A 374 -9.10 1.94 -14.62
C GLY A 374 -8.29 0.64 -14.53
N PHE A 375 -7.28 0.46 -15.38
CA PHE A 375 -6.28 -0.61 -15.29
C PHE A 375 -4.87 -0.04 -15.19
N MET A 376 -3.98 -0.77 -14.51
CA MET A 376 -2.60 -0.34 -14.36
C MET A 376 -1.80 -0.59 -15.64
N ASP A 377 -1.07 0.42 -16.11
CA ASP A 377 -0.06 0.32 -17.15
C ASP A 377 1.35 0.32 -16.56
N VAL A 378 2.36 0.18 -17.42
CA VAL A 378 3.76 0.19 -17.01
C VAL A 378 4.58 1.12 -17.90
N VAL A 379 5.40 1.98 -17.29
CA VAL A 379 6.48 2.67 -17.99
C VAL A 379 7.82 2.26 -17.40
N ILE A 380 8.80 2.13 -18.29
CA ILE A 380 10.16 1.69 -17.98
C ILE A 380 11.10 2.70 -18.60
N GLY A 381 11.97 3.28 -17.78
CA GLY A 381 13.00 4.21 -18.22
C GLY A 381 14.29 3.95 -17.47
N ASN A 382 15.03 2.93 -17.88
CA ASN A 382 16.30 2.57 -17.26
C ASN A 382 17.40 2.43 -18.32
N PRO A 383 18.67 2.20 -17.94
CA PRO A 383 19.77 2.13 -18.90
C PRO A 383 19.65 0.99 -19.93
N GLN A 384 18.79 -0.01 -19.69
CA GLN A 384 18.58 -1.12 -20.61
C GLN A 384 17.50 -0.80 -21.64
N ILE A 385 16.33 -0.32 -21.20
CA ILE A 385 15.19 -0.06 -22.08
C ILE A 385 14.41 1.19 -21.67
N ARG A 386 13.79 1.81 -22.69
CA ARG A 386 12.78 2.86 -22.54
C ARG A 386 11.48 2.45 -23.24
N GLN A 387 10.52 1.96 -22.47
CA GLN A 387 9.31 1.34 -23.00
C GLN A 387 8.07 1.74 -22.20
N THR A 388 7.00 2.04 -22.91
CA THR A 388 5.64 2.14 -22.38
C THR A 388 4.91 0.84 -22.70
N ARG A 389 4.18 0.28 -21.74
CA ARG A 389 3.33 -0.91 -21.89
C ARG A 389 1.94 -0.55 -21.40
N ARG A 390 1.01 -0.37 -22.32
CA ARG A 390 -0.40 -0.07 -22.03
C ARG A 390 -1.22 -1.35 -22.07
N TRP A 391 -2.07 -1.59 -21.09
CA TRP A 391 -2.97 -2.74 -21.08
C TRP A 391 -4.19 -2.45 -21.96
N SER A 392 -4.49 -3.34 -22.91
CA SER A 392 -5.79 -3.32 -23.61
C SER A 392 -6.70 -4.34 -22.96
N LYS A 393 -7.67 -3.86 -22.16
CA LYS A 393 -8.65 -4.72 -21.50
C LYS A 393 -9.54 -5.49 -22.48
N GLU A 394 -9.85 -4.91 -23.64
CA GLU A 394 -10.69 -5.52 -24.67
C GLU A 394 -10.01 -6.75 -25.28
N ASN A 395 -8.70 -6.63 -25.54
CA ASN A 395 -7.91 -7.68 -26.17
C ASN A 395 -7.15 -8.55 -25.16
N ARG A 396 -7.19 -8.21 -23.86
CA ARG A 396 -6.44 -8.83 -22.77
C ARG A 396 -4.94 -8.99 -23.11
N GLN A 397 -4.33 -7.91 -23.60
CA GLN A 397 -2.92 -7.92 -23.99
C GLN A 397 -2.22 -6.59 -23.75
N TRP A 398 -0.91 -6.63 -23.62
CA TRP A 398 -0.05 -5.45 -23.56
C TRP A 398 0.23 -4.90 -24.95
N VAL A 399 0.00 -3.60 -25.15
CA VAL A 399 0.43 -2.83 -26.31
C VAL A 399 1.66 -2.03 -25.90
N THR A 400 2.76 -2.16 -26.64
CA THR A 400 4.02 -1.50 -26.31
C THR A 400 4.34 -0.35 -27.25
N SER A 401 4.94 0.71 -26.70
CA SER A 401 5.46 1.85 -27.45
C SER A 401 6.69 2.43 -26.77
N GLN A 402 7.31 3.45 -27.37
CA GLN A 402 8.51 4.07 -26.82
C GLN A 402 8.20 4.94 -25.60
N PHE A 403 9.07 4.93 -24.59
CA PHE A 403 9.08 5.92 -23.51
C PHE A 403 10.20 6.95 -23.76
N PRO A 404 9.97 8.27 -23.57
CA PRO A 404 10.88 9.29 -24.11
C PRO A 404 12.12 9.56 -23.24
N VAL A 405 12.07 9.26 -21.93
CA VAL A 405 13.08 9.69 -20.96
C VAL A 405 13.59 8.53 -20.11
N GLU A 406 14.73 8.72 -19.44
CA GLU A 406 15.18 7.82 -18.39
C GLU A 406 14.56 8.26 -17.06
N ILE A 407 14.03 7.31 -16.27
CA ILE A 407 13.54 7.51 -14.89
C ILE A 407 14.69 7.35 -13.90
N VAL A 408 15.61 6.42 -14.18
CA VAL A 408 16.84 6.23 -13.42
C VAL A 408 18.04 6.15 -14.36
N THR A 409 19.17 6.69 -13.92
CA THR A 409 20.47 6.49 -14.57
C THR A 409 21.42 5.76 -13.65
N ARG A 410 22.42 5.09 -14.24
CA ARG A 410 23.53 4.45 -13.52
C ARG A 410 24.83 5.01 -14.06
N ASP A 411 25.57 5.71 -13.22
CA ASP A 411 26.92 6.18 -13.52
C ASP A 411 27.92 5.38 -12.69
N ALA A 412 28.99 4.87 -13.33
CA ALA A 412 30.04 4.10 -12.68
C ALA A 412 30.77 4.86 -11.56
N GLN A 413 30.83 6.20 -11.62
CA GLN A 413 31.45 7.04 -10.57
C GLN A 413 30.43 7.59 -9.56
N ALA A 414 29.18 7.72 -9.98
CA ALA A 414 28.18 8.53 -9.31
C ALA A 414 27.00 7.74 -8.74
N GLY A 415 26.97 6.43 -8.98
CA GLY A 415 25.98 5.48 -8.49
C GLY A 415 24.64 5.54 -9.23
N HIS A 416 23.66 4.85 -8.67
CA HIS A 416 22.25 4.94 -9.07
C HIS A 416 21.70 6.34 -8.78
N ARG A 417 20.99 6.94 -9.74
CA ARG A 417 20.36 8.26 -9.60
C ARG A 417 18.97 8.31 -10.21
N GLU A 418 18.01 8.84 -9.47
CA GLU A 418 16.72 9.24 -10.02
C GLU A 418 16.86 10.53 -10.85
N THR A 419 16.20 10.56 -11.99
CA THR A 419 16.27 11.69 -12.94
C THR A 419 15.22 12.76 -12.64
N GLY A 420 14.29 12.50 -11.72
CA GLY A 420 13.23 13.45 -11.35
C GLY A 420 12.08 13.53 -12.35
N VAL A 421 11.71 12.41 -12.99
CA VAL A 421 10.46 12.35 -13.77
C VAL A 421 9.27 12.45 -12.81
N ARG A 422 8.35 13.38 -13.06
CA ARG A 422 7.10 13.58 -12.32
C ARG A 422 5.93 13.31 -13.23
N PHE A 423 4.93 12.57 -12.74
CA PHE A 423 3.72 12.24 -13.50
C PHE A 423 2.52 13.00 -12.93
N GLY A 424 1.60 13.41 -13.81
CA GLY A 424 0.36 14.08 -13.43
C GLY A 424 -0.57 14.24 -14.63
N ILE A 425 -1.76 14.79 -14.42
CA ILE A 425 -2.71 15.06 -15.48
C ILE A 425 -2.60 16.54 -15.84
N LEU A 426 -2.11 16.86 -17.04
CA LEU A 426 -1.95 18.26 -17.49
C LEU A 426 -2.87 18.61 -18.66
N ARG A 427 -3.81 17.73 -19.00
CA ARG A 427 -4.75 17.92 -20.11
C ARG A 427 -6.15 17.43 -19.74
N SER A 428 -7.17 18.12 -20.22
CA SER A 428 -8.58 17.83 -20.00
C SER A 428 -9.01 16.44 -20.50
N GLY A 429 -8.25 15.84 -21.41
CA GLY A 429 -8.43 14.45 -21.85
C GLY A 429 -8.12 13.41 -20.77
N GLY A 430 -7.59 13.82 -19.62
CA GLY A 430 -7.36 12.96 -18.48
C GLY A 430 -6.20 11.98 -18.64
N MET A 431 -5.44 12.01 -19.75
CA MET A 431 -4.29 11.13 -19.97
C MET A 431 -3.05 11.64 -19.22
N ALA A 432 -2.16 10.72 -18.87
CA ALA A 432 -0.94 11.01 -18.17
C ALA A 432 -0.02 11.96 -18.95
N SER A 433 0.58 12.89 -18.22
CA SER A 433 1.66 13.75 -18.67
C SER A 433 2.87 13.50 -17.77
N LEU A 434 4.07 13.74 -18.30
CA LEU A 434 5.29 13.70 -17.53
C LEU A 434 6.08 14.99 -17.68
N LEU A 435 6.69 15.44 -16.58
CA LEU A 435 7.60 16.57 -16.49
C LEU A 435 8.95 16.08 -15.99
N VAL A 436 10.04 16.49 -16.64
CA VAL A 436 11.40 16.31 -16.12
C VAL A 436 12.25 17.53 -16.46
N ARG A 437 13.07 17.97 -15.51
CA ARG A 437 14.13 18.95 -15.72
C ARG A 437 15.32 18.63 -14.82
N ASN A 438 16.38 18.12 -15.42
CA ASN A 438 17.68 17.78 -14.83
C ASN A 438 18.81 18.12 -15.83
N GLU A 439 20.06 17.85 -15.47
CA GLU A 439 21.24 18.20 -16.28
C GLU A 439 21.26 17.59 -17.69
N HIS A 440 20.48 16.54 -17.95
CA HIS A 440 20.47 15.76 -19.19
C HIS A 440 19.15 15.82 -19.96
N SER A 441 18.03 16.09 -19.29
CA SER A 441 16.70 16.10 -19.88
C SER A 441 15.87 17.24 -19.32
N ALA A 442 15.16 17.94 -20.20
CA ALA A 442 14.29 19.05 -19.87
C ALA A 442 13.09 19.08 -20.83
N GLY A 443 11.88 18.85 -20.31
CA GLY A 443 10.66 18.94 -21.12
C GLY A 443 9.39 18.46 -20.41
N VAL A 444 8.29 18.57 -21.13
CA VAL A 444 7.00 17.95 -20.80
C VAL A 444 6.56 17.08 -21.97
N TRP A 445 6.00 15.92 -21.68
CA TRP A 445 5.39 15.04 -22.67
C TRP A 445 3.97 14.65 -22.23
N HIS A 446 3.09 14.47 -23.20
CA HIS A 446 1.71 14.04 -22.97
C HIS A 446 1.48 12.72 -23.69
N PHE A 447 0.87 11.77 -23.00
CA PHE A 447 0.44 10.51 -23.60
C PHE A 447 -0.83 10.76 -24.44
N ASP A 448 -0.88 10.22 -25.66
CA ASP A 448 -2.00 10.38 -26.59
C ASP A 448 -2.86 9.11 -26.77
N GLY A 449 -2.62 8.08 -25.94
CA GLY A 449 -3.24 6.76 -26.03
C GLY A 449 -2.39 5.73 -26.79
N ALA A 450 -1.42 6.18 -27.59
CA ALA A 450 -0.48 5.32 -28.32
C ALA A 450 0.98 5.57 -27.92
N GLY A 451 1.39 6.82 -27.74
CA GLY A 451 2.76 7.21 -27.43
C GLY A 451 2.86 8.57 -26.73
N TRP A 452 4.10 8.95 -26.40
CA TRP A 452 4.41 10.20 -25.71
C TRP A 452 4.78 11.31 -26.69
N GLN A 453 4.00 12.39 -26.70
CA GLN A 453 4.23 13.56 -27.53
C GLN A 453 4.92 14.66 -26.71
N ALA A 454 6.10 15.09 -27.15
CA ALA A 454 6.79 16.22 -26.53
C ALA A 454 5.98 17.51 -26.73
N ASP A 455 5.85 18.32 -25.68
CA ASP A 455 5.36 19.70 -25.79
C ASP A 455 6.56 20.64 -25.91
N PRO A 456 6.81 21.25 -27.10
CA PRO A 456 7.96 22.14 -27.30
C PRO A 456 7.94 23.37 -26.38
N GLN A 457 6.77 23.76 -25.87
CA GLN A 457 6.58 24.89 -24.96
C GLN A 457 6.32 24.45 -23.52
N GLY A 458 6.38 23.14 -23.22
CA GLY A 458 6.00 22.57 -21.94
C GLY A 458 6.71 23.13 -20.69
N LEU A 459 7.83 23.84 -20.86
CA LEU A 459 8.55 24.50 -19.77
C LEU A 459 8.35 26.03 -19.71
N ALA A 460 7.58 26.60 -20.64
CA ALA A 460 7.31 28.03 -20.69
C ALA A 460 6.66 28.50 -19.39
N GLY A 461 7.18 29.60 -18.83
CA GLY A 461 6.69 30.18 -17.57
C GLY A 461 7.08 29.44 -16.29
N LEU A 462 7.82 28.33 -16.37
CA LEU A 462 8.19 27.51 -15.21
C LEU A 462 9.48 27.99 -14.53
N GLU A 463 9.39 29.16 -13.91
CA GLU A 463 10.49 29.85 -13.24
C GLU A 463 10.05 30.52 -11.93
N ALA A 464 10.89 30.41 -10.89
CA ALA A 464 10.78 31.18 -9.66
C ALA A 464 12.18 31.41 -9.11
N ASP A 465 12.72 32.62 -9.28
CA ASP A 465 14.11 32.96 -8.94
C ASP A 465 15.12 32.06 -9.69
N GLY A 466 14.77 31.74 -10.94
CA GLY A 466 15.48 30.84 -11.84
C GLY A 466 14.63 29.64 -12.27
N PRO A 467 15.17 28.78 -13.14
CA PRO A 467 14.55 27.53 -13.57
C PRO A 467 14.05 26.65 -12.41
N ILE A 468 12.83 26.10 -12.53
CA ILE A 468 12.38 25.01 -11.64
C ILE A 468 12.94 23.68 -12.15
N TRP A 469 13.85 23.10 -11.39
CA TRP A 469 14.40 21.77 -11.62
C TRP A 469 13.54 20.72 -10.92
N THR A 470 13.37 19.53 -11.52
CA THR A 470 12.72 18.40 -10.83
C THR A 470 13.76 17.53 -10.10
N SER A 471 14.96 17.43 -10.64
CA SER A 471 16.14 16.83 -10.00
C SER A 471 17.39 17.66 -10.32
N ARG A 472 18.31 17.76 -9.37
CA ARG A 472 19.61 18.43 -9.57
C ARG A 472 20.69 17.74 -8.75
N HIS A 473 21.78 17.36 -9.41
CA HIS A 473 22.87 16.56 -8.85
C HIS A 473 22.36 15.28 -8.18
N GLY A 474 21.37 14.63 -8.78
CA GLY A 474 20.75 13.40 -8.27
C GLY A 474 19.86 13.59 -7.03
N ARG A 475 19.51 14.82 -6.66
CA ARG A 475 18.60 15.11 -5.54
C ARG A 475 17.27 15.63 -6.04
N ASP A 476 16.18 15.11 -5.47
CA ASP A 476 14.85 15.68 -5.65
C ASP A 476 14.85 17.16 -5.26
N GLN A 477 14.23 18.00 -6.09
CA GLN A 477 14.10 19.43 -5.85
C GLN A 477 12.71 19.81 -5.33
N GLY A 478 11.90 18.84 -4.93
CA GLY A 478 10.62 19.06 -4.26
C GLY A 478 9.50 19.51 -5.19
N VAL A 479 9.55 19.08 -6.46
CA VAL A 479 8.48 19.31 -7.43
C VAL A 479 7.44 18.19 -7.31
N ARG A 480 6.16 18.53 -7.18
CA ARG A 480 5.02 17.61 -7.15
C ARG A 480 3.91 18.13 -8.07
N LEU A 481 3.17 17.21 -8.68
CA LEU A 481 1.95 17.50 -9.44
C LEU A 481 0.75 17.04 -8.62
N ALA A 482 -0.20 17.94 -8.40
CA ALA A 482 -1.45 17.64 -7.70
C ALA A 482 -2.54 18.59 -8.17
N ASP A 483 -3.71 18.05 -8.47
CA ASP A 483 -4.96 18.79 -8.71
C ASP A 483 -5.49 19.29 -7.36
N LEU A 484 -5.33 20.60 -7.11
CA LEU A 484 -5.63 21.22 -5.81
C LEU A 484 -7.09 21.68 -5.69
N ASP A 485 -7.73 22.06 -6.79
CA ASP A 485 -9.08 22.60 -6.81
C ASP A 485 -10.15 21.64 -7.37
N GLY A 486 -9.74 20.49 -7.89
CA GLY A 486 -10.60 19.42 -8.35
C GLY A 486 -11.06 19.55 -9.79
N ASP A 487 -10.42 20.38 -10.62
CA ASP A 487 -10.78 20.56 -12.03
C ASP A 487 -10.29 19.41 -12.95
N GLY A 488 -9.49 18.49 -12.41
CA GLY A 488 -8.92 17.34 -13.12
C GLY A 488 -7.54 17.61 -13.74
N ILE A 489 -7.02 18.83 -13.65
CA ILE A 489 -5.69 19.24 -14.12
C ILE A 489 -4.82 19.52 -12.89
N CYS A 490 -3.58 19.03 -12.91
CA CYS A 490 -2.66 19.24 -11.81
C CYS A 490 -2.04 20.63 -11.82
N GLU A 491 -2.02 21.27 -10.65
CA GLU A 491 -1.04 22.29 -10.33
C GLU A 491 0.35 21.68 -10.12
N LEU A 492 1.37 22.51 -10.32
CA LEU A 492 2.74 22.19 -9.94
C LEU A 492 3.11 22.92 -8.65
N LEU A 493 3.52 22.14 -7.66
CA LEU A 493 4.02 22.59 -6.38
C LEU A 493 5.54 22.43 -6.35
N VAL A 494 6.27 23.45 -5.92
CA VAL A 494 7.70 23.35 -5.61
C VAL A 494 7.97 23.95 -4.23
N ALA A 495 8.64 23.18 -3.37
CA ALA A 495 9.13 23.68 -2.09
C ALA A 495 10.38 22.93 -1.62
N ASN A 496 11.51 23.62 -1.66
CA ASN A 496 12.82 23.15 -1.22
C ASN A 496 13.56 24.29 -0.49
N PRO A 497 14.79 24.10 0.02
CA PRO A 497 15.49 25.15 0.77
C PRO A 497 15.82 26.43 -0.01
N ARG A 498 15.66 26.45 -1.34
CA ARG A 498 16.00 27.57 -2.23
C ARG A 498 14.80 28.19 -2.93
N GLN A 499 13.79 27.40 -3.28
CA GLN A 499 12.65 27.84 -4.09
C GLN A 499 11.33 27.37 -3.48
N GLN A 500 10.33 28.24 -3.52
CA GLN A 500 8.96 27.91 -3.17
C GLN A 500 7.97 28.64 -4.10
N ALA A 501 7.12 27.89 -4.80
CA ALA A 501 6.13 28.44 -5.71
C ALA A 501 5.04 27.40 -6.03
N VAL A 502 3.90 27.90 -6.51
CA VAL A 502 2.84 27.08 -7.10
C VAL A 502 2.49 27.63 -8.47
N PHE A 503 2.20 26.74 -9.42
CA PHE A 503 1.89 27.08 -10.80
C PHE A 503 0.64 26.34 -11.26
N THR A 504 -0.21 27.02 -12.03
CA THR A 504 -1.27 26.38 -12.82
C THR A 504 -0.78 26.13 -14.24
N TRP A 505 -1.21 25.06 -14.87
CA TRP A 505 -1.00 24.83 -16.29
C TRP A 505 -2.09 25.50 -17.13
N SER A 506 -1.72 26.19 -18.21
CA SER A 506 -2.65 26.72 -19.20
C SER A 506 -2.53 25.94 -20.49
N GLU A 507 -3.48 25.06 -20.79
CA GLU A 507 -3.52 24.31 -22.05
C GLU A 507 -3.54 25.25 -23.26
N SER A 508 -4.39 26.29 -23.24
CA SER A 508 -4.54 27.21 -24.37
C SER A 508 -3.26 27.98 -24.72
N GLN A 509 -2.41 28.23 -23.72
CA GLN A 509 -1.16 28.98 -23.88
C GLN A 509 0.07 28.06 -23.91
N HIS A 510 -0.10 26.76 -23.70
CA HIS A 510 0.98 25.79 -23.52
C HIS A 510 2.05 26.29 -22.54
N ALA A 511 1.62 26.85 -21.41
CA ALA A 511 2.52 27.53 -20.48
C ALA A 511 2.07 27.40 -19.02
N TRP A 512 3.05 27.38 -18.13
CA TRP A 512 2.85 27.48 -16.69
C TRP A 512 2.64 28.94 -16.30
N ARG A 513 1.67 29.17 -15.43
CA ARG A 513 1.42 30.47 -14.80
C ARG A 513 1.67 30.36 -13.31
N ARG A 514 2.66 31.11 -12.82
CA ARG A 514 2.94 31.22 -11.39
C ARG A 514 1.76 31.88 -10.67
N LEU A 515 1.33 31.29 -9.57
CA LEU A 515 0.32 31.85 -8.68
C LEU A 515 0.94 32.86 -7.71
N PRO A 516 0.15 33.83 -7.20
CA PRO A 516 0.65 34.89 -6.32
C PRO A 516 0.95 34.41 -4.88
N TRP A 517 0.74 33.12 -4.60
CA TRP A 517 1.01 32.48 -3.32
C TRP A 517 1.84 31.20 -3.54
N ALA A 518 2.32 30.64 -2.44
CA ALA A 518 3.12 29.42 -2.42
C ALA A 518 2.69 28.53 -1.25
N LEU A 519 3.42 27.44 -0.99
CA LEU A 519 3.19 26.62 0.20
C LEU A 519 3.35 27.45 1.49
N PRO A 520 2.71 27.04 2.61
CA PRO A 520 2.77 27.78 3.86
C PRO A 520 4.19 28.14 4.31
N PRO A 521 4.43 29.36 4.83
CA PRO A 521 5.78 29.84 5.15
C PRO A 521 6.59 28.90 6.06
N GLY A 522 7.88 28.75 5.71
CA GLY A 522 8.85 27.94 6.43
C GLY A 522 8.63 26.43 6.30
N THR A 523 7.68 25.98 5.48
CA THR A 523 7.46 24.56 5.18
C THR A 523 8.18 24.19 3.89
N ARG A 524 8.31 22.90 3.62
CA ARG A 524 9.04 22.37 2.47
C ARG A 524 8.58 20.95 2.16
N ILE A 525 8.66 20.57 0.89
CA ILE A 525 8.41 19.20 0.44
C ILE A 525 9.66 18.35 0.66
N VAL A 526 10.84 18.90 0.36
CA VAL A 526 12.13 18.21 0.56
C VAL A 526 13.15 19.01 1.36
N ASP A 527 14.05 18.30 2.03
CA ASP A 527 15.19 18.87 2.75
C ASP A 527 16.36 19.21 1.80
N SER A 528 17.50 19.63 2.36
CA SER A 528 18.69 19.99 1.55
C SER A 528 19.36 18.80 0.86
N GLN A 529 19.01 17.57 1.22
CA GLN A 529 19.46 16.34 0.58
C GLN A 529 18.42 15.80 -0.41
N GLY A 530 17.29 16.48 -0.61
CA GLY A 530 16.21 16.01 -1.47
C GLY A 530 15.36 14.90 -0.83
N ARG A 531 15.44 14.72 0.49
CA ARG A 531 14.63 13.74 1.23
C ARG A 531 13.31 14.36 1.67
N ASP A 532 12.30 13.55 1.97
CA ASP A 532 11.04 14.02 2.57
C ASP A 532 11.30 14.94 3.76
N ALA A 533 10.67 16.12 3.76
CA ALA A 533 10.77 17.09 4.84
C ALA A 533 9.56 17.12 5.76
N GLY A 534 8.60 16.22 5.57
CA GLY A 534 7.41 16.06 6.43
C GLY A 534 6.16 16.76 5.90
N ALA A 535 6.09 17.09 4.61
CA ALA A 535 4.88 17.65 3.99
C ALA A 535 3.95 16.55 3.45
N ARG A 536 2.64 16.73 3.61
CA ARG A 536 1.58 15.83 3.13
C ARG A 536 0.43 16.67 2.57
N LEU A 537 -0.14 16.22 1.46
CA LEU A 537 -1.36 16.77 0.87
C LEU A 537 -2.49 15.77 1.14
N VAL A 538 -3.48 16.16 1.94
CA VAL A 538 -4.53 15.27 2.42
C VAL A 538 -5.84 16.04 2.53
N ASP A 539 -6.95 15.43 2.14
CA ASP A 539 -8.28 15.98 2.40
C ASP A 539 -8.70 15.72 3.84
N LEU A 540 -8.59 16.72 4.72
CA LEU A 540 -8.91 16.53 6.13
C LEU A 540 -10.38 16.78 6.43
N ASP A 541 -11.03 17.68 5.68
CA ASP A 541 -12.42 18.10 5.92
C ASP A 541 -13.45 17.46 4.98
N GLY A 542 -13.00 16.67 4.01
CA GLY A 542 -13.85 15.90 3.10
C GLY A 542 -14.45 16.75 1.98
N ASP A 543 -13.90 17.93 1.71
CA ASP A 543 -14.44 18.86 0.73
C ASP A 543 -13.96 18.62 -0.71
N GLY A 544 -13.14 17.60 -0.93
CA GLY A 544 -12.61 17.26 -2.24
C GLY A 544 -11.32 17.98 -2.61
N ARG A 545 -10.81 18.90 -1.78
CA ARG A 545 -9.55 19.61 -2.01
C ARG A 545 -8.42 19.04 -1.14
N LEU A 546 -7.18 19.46 -1.39
CA LEU A 546 -5.99 18.94 -0.69
C LEU A 546 -5.47 19.94 0.35
N ASP A 547 -5.74 19.66 1.63
CA ASP A 547 -5.16 20.41 2.74
C ASP A 547 -3.67 20.10 2.89
N PHE A 548 -2.95 21.04 3.49
CA PHE A 548 -1.51 20.92 3.70
C PHE A 548 -1.20 20.62 5.15
N VAL A 549 -0.55 19.47 5.37
CA VAL A 549 -0.06 19.06 6.69
C VAL A 549 1.46 18.98 6.66
N PHE A 550 2.11 19.66 7.59
CA PHE A 550 3.55 19.63 7.76
C PHE A 550 3.90 19.19 9.16
N SER A 551 4.81 18.23 9.31
CA SER A 551 5.33 17.84 10.62
C SER A 551 6.76 17.30 10.51
N ASP A 552 7.71 18.10 10.98
CA ASP A 552 9.12 17.72 11.09
C ASP A 552 9.53 17.59 12.57
N SER A 553 10.81 17.28 12.81
CA SER A 553 11.36 17.11 14.15
C SER A 553 11.35 18.36 15.04
N ARG A 554 10.96 19.52 14.51
CA ARG A 554 10.97 20.80 15.22
C ARG A 554 9.58 21.38 15.40
N ARG A 555 8.69 21.24 14.42
CA ARG A 555 7.34 21.79 14.48
C ARG A 555 6.33 21.04 13.61
N CYS A 556 5.07 21.33 13.85
CA CYS A 556 3.96 20.91 13.01
C CYS A 556 3.07 22.09 12.62
N ALA A 557 2.41 21.98 11.47
CA ALA A 557 1.41 22.91 11.00
C ALA A 557 0.35 22.21 10.14
N VAL A 558 -0.91 22.66 10.22
CA VAL A 558 -2.04 22.18 9.41
C VAL A 558 -2.73 23.40 8.80
N HIS A 559 -2.93 23.39 7.49
CA HIS A 559 -3.56 24.49 6.75
C HIS A 559 -4.62 23.95 5.80
N ARG A 560 -5.81 24.55 5.81
CA ARG A 560 -6.88 24.14 4.89
C ARG A 560 -6.69 24.78 3.54
N PHE A 561 -6.97 24.08 2.45
CA PHE A 561 -6.96 24.69 1.12
C PHE A 561 -8.24 25.49 0.88
N VAL A 562 -8.10 26.75 0.48
CA VAL A 562 -9.25 27.65 0.30
C VAL A 562 -9.73 27.67 -1.14
N SER A 563 -8.83 27.96 -2.08
CA SER A 563 -9.13 28.16 -3.52
C SER A 563 -7.84 28.51 -4.26
N LEU A 564 -7.81 28.39 -5.60
CA LEU A 564 -6.64 28.82 -6.38
C LEU A 564 -6.36 30.34 -6.29
N GLU A 565 -7.33 31.17 -5.96
CA GLU A 565 -7.12 32.62 -5.82
C GLU A 565 -6.42 32.97 -4.50
N LYS A 566 -6.65 32.18 -3.45
CA LYS A 566 -6.23 32.48 -2.08
C LYS A 566 -5.12 31.56 -1.54
N GLY A 567 -4.97 30.37 -2.10
CA GLY A 567 -4.08 29.33 -1.58
C GLY A 567 -4.59 28.70 -0.29
N TRP A 568 -3.65 28.31 0.58
CA TRP A 568 -3.97 27.75 1.90
C TRP A 568 -4.28 28.82 2.95
N SER A 569 -5.13 28.47 3.91
CA SER A 569 -5.51 29.33 5.03
C SER A 569 -4.34 29.58 5.99
N PRO A 570 -4.48 30.55 6.92
CA PRO A 570 -3.72 30.52 8.18
C PRO A 570 -3.86 29.16 8.87
N PRO A 571 -2.87 28.73 9.68
CA PRO A 571 -2.87 27.38 10.23
C PRO A 571 -4.02 27.16 11.22
N THR A 572 -4.71 26.02 11.10
CA THR A 572 -5.65 25.52 12.13
C THR A 572 -4.89 24.94 13.33
N LEU A 573 -3.69 24.42 13.07
CA LEU A 573 -2.73 23.93 14.06
C LEU A 573 -1.35 24.47 13.70
N ALA A 574 -0.63 25.05 14.66
CA ALA A 574 0.79 25.39 14.53
C ALA A 574 1.46 25.28 15.90
N LYS A 575 2.37 24.32 16.07
CA LYS A 575 3.03 24.04 17.36
C LYS A 575 4.47 23.58 17.17
N GLU A 576 5.31 23.89 18.13
CA GLU A 576 6.66 23.29 18.24
C GLU A 576 6.55 21.87 18.81
N GLN A 577 7.47 20.99 18.41
CA GLN A 577 7.54 19.64 18.96
C GLN A 577 7.78 19.68 20.48
N GLY A 578 7.06 18.84 21.22
CA GLY A 578 7.08 18.83 22.69
C GLY A 578 6.01 19.71 23.36
N GLN A 579 5.37 20.63 22.61
CA GLN A 579 4.21 21.35 23.13
C GLN A 579 2.98 20.45 23.24
N ALA A 580 2.13 20.70 24.24
CA ALA A 580 0.88 19.96 24.42
C ALA A 580 -0.01 20.08 23.16
N GLY A 581 -0.44 18.94 22.63
CA GLY A 581 -1.26 18.87 21.41
C GLY A 581 -0.50 19.07 20.10
N ALA A 582 0.85 19.09 20.12
CA ALA A 582 1.63 19.02 18.89
C ALA A 582 1.37 17.69 18.17
N LEU A 583 1.26 17.74 16.84
CA LEU A 583 1.22 16.56 16.00
C LEU A 583 2.63 15.94 15.96
N PHE A 584 2.70 14.61 16.08
CA PHE A 584 3.97 13.90 16.03
C PHE A 584 4.70 14.14 14.70
N PRO A 585 6.05 14.10 14.70
CA PRO A 585 6.83 14.31 13.48
C PRO A 585 6.58 13.20 12.45
N PHE A 586 6.51 13.56 11.17
CA PHE A 586 6.47 12.58 10.07
C PHE A 586 7.86 12.15 9.64
N VAL A 587 8.84 13.03 9.85
CA VAL A 587 10.26 12.79 9.60
C VAL A 587 11.08 13.10 10.85
N ARG A 588 12.11 12.30 11.11
CA ARG A 588 12.98 12.45 12.27
C ARG A 588 14.06 13.50 12.07
N ALA A 589 14.76 13.83 13.14
CA ALA A 589 15.83 14.83 13.11
C ALA A 589 17.00 14.44 12.18
N ASP A 590 17.23 13.15 12.00
CA ASP A 590 18.20 12.61 11.04
C ASP A 590 17.66 12.59 9.59
N GLY A 591 16.38 12.90 9.38
CA GLY A 591 15.67 12.88 8.09
C GLY A 591 15.11 11.53 7.69
N THR A 592 15.12 10.52 8.57
CA THR A 592 14.47 9.23 8.31
C THR A 592 12.94 9.33 8.47
N ASN A 593 12.22 8.45 7.78
CA ASN A 593 10.78 8.33 7.86
C ASN A 593 10.37 7.91 9.28
N ASN A 594 9.44 8.64 9.91
CA ASN A 594 9.02 8.36 11.28
C ASN A 594 7.86 7.35 11.39
N GLY A 595 7.25 6.95 10.27
CA GLY A 595 6.21 5.93 10.23
C GLY A 595 4.78 6.48 10.24
N ALA A 596 4.57 7.67 9.68
CA ALA A 596 3.28 8.34 9.66
C ALA A 596 2.51 8.14 8.35
N TRP A 597 1.20 7.86 8.45
CA TRP A 597 0.30 7.74 7.30
C TRP A 597 -1.12 8.20 7.65
N PHE A 598 -1.97 8.34 6.63
CA PHE A 598 -3.31 8.92 6.74
C PHE A 598 -4.35 7.88 6.32
N GLN A 599 -5.27 7.55 7.22
CA GLN A 599 -6.31 6.57 6.93
C GLN A 599 -7.48 6.68 7.90
N ARG A 600 -8.71 6.48 7.39
CA ARG A 600 -9.95 6.41 8.19
C ARG A 600 -10.12 7.63 9.11
N GLY A 601 -9.98 8.83 8.55
CA GLY A 601 -10.17 10.09 9.29
C GLY A 601 -9.09 10.38 10.34
N HIS A 602 -7.95 9.70 10.28
CA HIS A 602 -6.87 9.84 11.24
C HIS A 602 -5.51 9.90 10.54
N VAL A 603 -4.57 10.59 11.19
CA VAL A 603 -3.15 10.37 10.97
C VAL A 603 -2.65 9.41 12.03
N TRP A 604 -1.93 8.38 11.61
CA TRP A 604 -1.37 7.32 12.45
C TRP A 604 0.15 7.42 12.49
N LEU A 605 0.76 6.93 13.56
CA LEU A 605 2.20 6.76 13.71
C LEU A 605 2.49 5.39 14.32
N GLN A 606 3.27 4.58 13.61
CA GLN A 606 3.79 3.32 14.12
C GLN A 606 5.30 3.28 13.88
N ASN A 607 6.05 3.18 14.98
CA ASN A 607 7.49 3.02 14.99
C ASN A 607 7.95 2.37 16.31
N GLU A 608 9.25 2.32 16.54
CA GLU A 608 9.81 1.71 17.74
C GLU A 608 9.49 2.46 19.04
N ASP A 609 9.09 3.73 18.97
CA ASP A 609 8.70 4.51 20.13
C ASP A 609 7.24 4.25 20.54
N THR A 610 6.36 3.90 19.58
CA THR A 610 4.94 3.65 19.83
C THR A 610 4.63 2.16 20.05
N GLY A 611 5.35 1.27 19.37
CA GLY A 611 5.12 -0.17 19.46
C GLY A 611 5.41 -0.71 20.87
N GLY A 612 4.46 -1.47 21.41
CA GLY A 612 4.49 -1.98 22.79
C GLY A 612 4.12 -0.94 23.86
N VAL A 613 3.87 0.32 23.48
CA VAL A 613 3.58 1.43 24.40
C VAL A 613 2.17 1.96 24.21
N GLU A 614 1.79 2.28 22.97
CA GLU A 614 0.46 2.79 22.64
C GLU A 614 -0.55 1.63 22.61
N LEU A 615 -1.28 1.41 23.70
CA LEU A 615 -2.27 0.34 23.80
C LEU A 615 -3.69 0.87 23.58
N PRO A 616 -4.56 0.15 22.86
CA PRO A 616 -4.35 -1.20 22.33
C PRO A 616 -3.75 -1.27 20.91
N SER A 617 -3.69 -0.13 20.19
CA SER A 617 -3.39 -0.04 18.75
C SER A 617 -1.96 -0.38 18.35
N GLN A 618 -0.99 -0.30 19.26
CA GLN A 618 0.45 -0.25 18.99
C GLN A 618 0.91 0.98 18.16
N ALA A 619 0.01 1.92 17.92
CA ALA A 619 0.21 3.08 17.06
C ALA A 619 -0.45 4.32 17.66
N ALA A 620 0.27 5.44 17.70
CA ALA A 620 -0.32 6.71 18.08
C ALA A 620 -1.22 7.23 16.95
N SER A 621 -2.25 8.02 17.28
CA SER A 621 -3.09 8.65 16.26
C SER A 621 -3.61 10.03 16.67
N ARG A 622 -4.02 10.81 15.67
CA ARG A 622 -4.79 12.05 15.82
C ARG A 622 -5.89 12.04 14.76
N SER A 623 -7.10 12.40 15.16
CA SER A 623 -8.22 12.51 14.22
C SER A 623 -8.09 13.77 13.35
N TYR A 624 -8.63 13.77 12.14
CA TYR A 624 -8.68 14.96 11.29
C TYR A 624 -9.47 16.08 11.96
N ALA A 625 -10.54 15.74 12.67
CA ALA A 625 -11.31 16.68 13.46
C ALA A 625 -10.44 17.42 14.49
N GLU A 626 -9.50 16.74 15.16
CA GLU A 626 -8.55 17.38 16.07
C GLU A 626 -7.56 18.30 15.34
N LEU A 627 -7.06 17.88 14.18
CA LEU A 627 -6.15 18.69 13.35
C LEU A 627 -6.80 19.97 12.82
N LEU A 628 -8.10 19.91 12.58
CA LEU A 628 -8.92 21.03 12.12
C LEU A 628 -9.46 21.89 13.27
N GLY A 629 -9.19 21.53 14.53
CA GLY A 629 -9.67 22.25 15.70
C GLY A 629 -11.19 22.13 15.93
N LEU A 630 -11.83 21.09 15.39
CA LEU A 630 -13.26 20.87 15.54
C LEU A 630 -13.63 20.42 16.98
N PRO A 631 -14.84 20.76 17.47
CA PRO A 631 -15.29 20.39 18.80
C PRO A 631 -15.33 18.87 19.00
N SER A 632 -15.19 18.43 20.25
CA SER A 632 -15.19 17.01 20.63
C SER A 632 -16.44 16.24 20.16
N SER A 633 -17.56 16.92 19.97
CA SER A 633 -18.81 16.36 19.46
C SER A 633 -18.74 15.89 18.01
N CYS A 634 -17.77 16.37 17.23
CA CYS A 634 -17.56 16.03 15.82
C CYS A 634 -16.46 14.95 15.62
N ARG A 635 -15.95 14.33 16.69
CA ARG A 635 -14.78 13.42 16.68
C ARG A 635 -15.14 11.92 16.66
N ARG A 636 -16.30 11.53 16.12
CA ARG A 636 -16.73 10.12 16.09
C ARG A 636 -16.41 9.45 14.79
#